data_AF-A0A2N2E635-F1
#
_entry.id   AF-A0A2N2E635-F1
#
_cell.length_a   1.000
_cell.length_b   1.000
_cell.length_c   1.000
_cell.angle_alpha   90.00
_cell.angle_beta   90.00
_cell.angle_gamma   90.00
#
_symmetry.space_group_name_H-M   'P 1'
#
loop_
_entity.id
_entity.type
_entity.pdbx_description
1 polymer ?
#
loop_
_entity_poly.entity_id
_entity_poly.type
_entity_poly.pdbx_seq_one_letter_code
_entity_poly.pdbx_strand_id
1 'polypeptide(L)'
;MQRLRNLCRGLSGGSNQTATILYRSNICRDRGSIRGGGEHMSSEFKPKLVGFLCNWCSYAGGDLAGTSRNHHDISVRAIRVMCSGRVEPSFVIKAFQEGADGVIIAGCHIPSDCHYTSGNFKALARYEIFQPLLEELGIEKERLQLHWISASEGEKYAQVMNDFAKTIRELGPLKLDKKRFCPLEKDSDVKSTKECSVIRKIQEFAACEAASSEMINLEERRNWTLESKRMEPSIFYDPNKCIRCGSCVEACKAQGVEALQMDEKEGILLDESKCVRCGQCVMNCPLGFQEKTVQLVKEWLDCKSCPYSRPIGAITENDEVNKVLAALKDPDKYVVVEMAPAVRATIGEEFGAQPGTIVTEKLYSALKQAGFDRIWDTNYSADLTIMEEGFELIDRLSNNKTLPQFTSCCPAWVKFVETYYPSLMPNLSSAKSPQQMFGAVAKTYAADKIKVDPANMYVVSVMPCTAKKYEKSRDEFKDAAHYWSKHGESGDYPDVDAVLTTRECAKLFKLLNINLMEMPDGKPDLLLGDYTGAATIFGRTGGVMTAALRTAYEVVEGKPLGDIELEALGEYNGLKTAALPVGGNEVKVAVAFGLKTARMICEDILKGGEFSKYHFIEVMTCPGGCVGGGGQIITTNVVKAMARTQGLNKDDKDQPLRKSHDNQEIKQIYSDFLEKPCSELSHHLLHTHYVERSIK
;
A
#
# COMPACT_ATOMS: atom_id res chain seq x y z
N MET A 1 24.60 -15.10 -34.99
CA MET A 1 23.94 -16.31 -34.42
C MET A 1 24.85 -17.55 -34.33
N GLN A 2 26.16 -17.43 -34.01
CA GLN A 2 27.01 -18.64 -33.86
C GLN A 2 28.12 -18.51 -32.80
N ARG A 3 27.99 -17.56 -31.87
CA ARG A 3 28.89 -17.40 -30.70
C ARG A 3 28.18 -17.47 -29.34
N LEU A 4 26.89 -17.88 -29.32
CA LEU A 4 26.09 -18.04 -28.10
C LEU A 4 25.65 -19.50 -27.83
N ARG A 5 26.13 -20.48 -28.62
CA ARG A 5 25.71 -21.91 -28.50
C ARG A 5 26.68 -22.81 -27.73
N ASN A 6 27.84 -22.33 -27.28
CA ASN A 6 28.89 -23.19 -26.70
C ASN A 6 29.04 -23.13 -25.17
N LEU A 7 28.04 -22.63 -24.43
CA LEU A 7 28.10 -22.57 -22.95
C LEU A 7 27.06 -23.44 -22.23
N CYS A 8 26.28 -24.27 -22.94
CA CYS A 8 25.24 -25.12 -22.35
C CYS A 8 25.48 -26.63 -22.53
N ARG A 9 26.72 -27.12 -22.36
CA ARG A 9 26.98 -28.57 -22.26
C ARG A 9 27.98 -28.88 -21.15
N GLY A 10 27.43 -29.15 -19.98
CA GLY A 10 28.14 -29.71 -18.84
C GLY A 10 27.29 -29.52 -17.59
N LEU A 11 27.03 -30.61 -16.86
CA LEU A 11 26.26 -30.72 -15.61
C LEU A 11 24.81 -31.24 -15.76
N SER A 12 24.70 -32.46 -16.28
CA SER A 12 23.72 -33.43 -15.78
C SER A 12 24.32 -34.18 -14.59
N GLY A 13 23.75 -34.02 -13.40
CA GLY A 13 23.98 -34.89 -12.25
C GLY A 13 24.29 -34.17 -10.93
N GLY A 14 23.42 -34.34 -9.93
CA GLY A 14 23.79 -34.20 -8.51
C GLY A 14 23.01 -33.17 -7.70
N SER A 15 21.93 -33.63 -7.06
CA SER A 15 21.42 -33.25 -5.72
C SER A 15 21.28 -31.77 -5.31
N ASN A 16 20.02 -31.41 -5.01
CA ASN A 16 19.55 -30.44 -4.02
C ASN A 16 20.62 -29.75 -3.16
N GLN A 17 20.81 -28.43 -3.37
CA GLN A 17 21.05 -27.45 -2.30
C GLN A 17 20.94 -26.03 -2.88
N THR A 18 19.91 -25.31 -2.45
CA THR A 18 19.67 -23.90 -2.75
C THR A 18 20.74 -23.04 -2.05
N ALA A 19 21.65 -22.45 -2.80
CA ALA A 19 22.69 -21.57 -2.28
C ALA A 19 22.12 -20.18 -1.95
N THR A 20 21.81 -19.95 -0.68
CA THR A 20 21.67 -18.60 -0.12
C THR A 20 23.06 -17.96 -0.03
N ILE A 21 23.33 -16.95 -0.86
CA ILE A 21 24.53 -16.11 -0.71
C ILE A 21 24.31 -15.19 0.49
N LEU A 22 24.63 -15.69 1.68
CA LEU A 22 24.80 -14.91 2.90
C LEU A 22 26.21 -14.29 2.87
N TYR A 23 26.28 -12.97 2.76
CA TYR A 23 27.43 -12.21 3.23
C TYR A 23 27.53 -12.40 4.76
N ARG A 24 28.25 -13.43 5.20
CA ARG A 24 28.72 -13.53 6.59
C ARG A 24 29.99 -12.69 6.72
N SER A 25 29.84 -11.42 7.08
CA SER A 25 30.90 -10.71 7.77
C SER A 25 31.02 -11.30 9.18
N ASN A 26 32.16 -11.91 9.50
CA ASN A 26 32.49 -12.40 10.84
C ASN A 26 32.76 -11.21 11.78
N ILE A 27 31.74 -10.42 12.08
CA ILE A 27 31.76 -9.45 13.18
C ILE A 27 30.88 -10.07 14.28
N CYS A 28 31.42 -10.18 15.49
CA CYS A 28 30.81 -10.78 16.68
C CYS A 28 30.95 -12.32 16.83
N ARG A 29 32.12 -12.76 17.30
CA ARG A 29 32.21 -13.84 18.29
C ARG A 29 33.27 -13.50 19.33
N ASP A 30 32.86 -12.83 20.39
CA ASP A 30 33.47 -13.04 21.71
C ASP A 30 32.37 -13.47 22.67
N ARG A 31 32.42 -14.75 23.04
CA ARG A 31 31.57 -15.33 24.09
C ARG A 31 32.27 -15.08 25.42
N GLY A 32 31.58 -14.40 26.33
CA GLY A 32 32.09 -14.11 27.65
C GLY A 32 32.44 -15.37 28.45
N SER A 33 33.63 -15.39 29.03
CA SER A 33 34.01 -16.30 30.11
C SER A 33 33.99 -15.53 31.43
N ILE A 34 33.13 -15.96 32.35
CA ILE A 34 33.10 -15.47 33.73
C ILE A 34 34.26 -16.14 34.49
N ARG A 35 35.25 -15.35 34.92
CA ARG A 35 36.15 -15.69 36.04
C ARG A 35 36.38 -14.44 36.87
N GLY A 36 36.22 -14.58 38.19
CA GLY A 36 36.13 -13.49 39.14
C GLY A 36 37.46 -12.91 39.62
N GLY A 37 37.32 -11.82 40.38
CA GLY A 37 38.21 -11.41 41.45
C GLY A 37 39.58 -10.86 41.03
N GLY A 38 39.63 -9.56 40.75
CA GLY A 38 40.86 -8.77 40.63
C GLY A 38 40.54 -7.32 40.27
N GLU A 39 40.95 -6.38 41.11
CA GLU A 39 40.80 -4.94 40.92
C GLU A 39 41.30 -4.51 39.53
N HIS A 40 40.39 -4.01 38.69
CA HIS A 40 40.72 -3.58 37.34
C HIS A 40 40.80 -2.05 37.25
N MET A 41 42.01 -1.57 36.93
CA MET A 41 42.26 -0.26 36.32
C MET A 41 41.21 0.04 35.24
N SER A 42 40.64 1.25 35.26
CA SER A 42 39.63 1.72 34.30
C SER A 42 40.05 1.42 32.86
N SER A 43 39.33 0.54 32.18
CA SER A 43 39.54 0.28 30.75
C SER A 43 39.31 1.58 29.98
N GLU A 44 40.37 2.11 29.36
CA GLU A 44 40.29 3.30 28.52
C GLU A 44 39.25 3.09 27.40
N PHE A 45 38.27 3.99 27.30
CA PHE A 45 37.19 3.89 26.32
C PHE A 45 37.76 3.95 24.90
N LYS A 46 37.52 2.89 24.13
CA LYS A 46 37.91 2.80 22.71
C LYS A 46 36.67 3.01 21.83
N PRO A 47 36.55 4.16 21.16
CA PRO A 47 35.35 4.46 20.38
C PRO A 47 35.28 3.56 19.14
N LYS A 48 34.05 3.20 18.75
CA LYS A 48 33.76 2.53 17.48
C LYS A 48 33.41 3.57 16.44
N LEU A 49 34.31 3.79 15.48
CA LEU A 49 34.15 4.85 14.48
C LEU A 49 33.89 4.24 13.09
N VAL A 50 32.96 4.84 12.34
CA VAL A 50 32.62 4.44 10.97
C VAL A 50 32.85 5.62 10.03
N GLY A 51 33.61 5.41 8.96
CA GLY A 51 33.89 6.45 7.96
C GLY A 51 33.32 6.10 6.59
N PHE A 52 32.37 6.88 6.07
CA PHE A 52 31.91 6.76 4.67
C PHE A 52 32.78 7.64 3.78
N LEU A 53 33.67 7.02 3.01
CA LEU A 53 34.71 7.72 2.24
C LEU A 53 34.42 7.66 0.74
N CYS A 54 34.41 8.82 0.10
CA CYS A 54 34.34 8.93 -1.36
C CYS A 54 35.54 8.22 -2.01
N ASN A 55 35.25 7.29 -2.92
CA ASN A 55 36.23 6.50 -3.65
C ASN A 55 37.26 7.35 -4.38
N TRP A 56 36.82 8.46 -4.98
CA TRP A 56 37.65 9.29 -5.86
C TRP A 56 38.59 10.25 -5.12
N CYS A 57 38.23 10.64 -3.89
CA CYS A 57 38.96 11.67 -3.15
C CYS A 57 39.39 11.13 -1.79
N SER A 58 38.50 11.10 -0.80
CA SER A 58 38.87 10.84 0.59
C SER A 58 39.40 9.43 0.86
N TYR A 59 38.93 8.41 0.12
CA TYR A 59 39.49 7.06 0.21
C TYR A 59 40.92 7.02 -0.35
N ALA A 60 41.15 7.63 -1.51
CA ALA A 60 42.48 7.77 -2.09
C ALA A 60 43.42 8.62 -1.22
N GLY A 61 42.89 9.65 -0.55
CA GLY A 61 43.61 10.42 0.46
C GLY A 61 44.02 9.56 1.67
N GLY A 62 43.18 8.59 2.07
CA GLY A 62 43.53 7.59 3.07
C GLY A 62 44.64 6.64 2.62
N ASP A 63 44.61 6.17 1.35
CA ASP A 63 45.68 5.37 0.76
C ASP A 63 47.01 6.16 0.72
N LEU A 64 46.94 7.44 0.37
CA LEU A 64 48.09 8.35 0.40
C LEU A 64 48.62 8.53 1.83
N ALA A 65 47.74 8.74 2.82
CA ALA A 65 48.14 8.84 4.22
C ALA A 65 48.91 7.59 4.68
N GLY A 66 48.44 6.39 4.29
CA GLY A 66 49.12 5.13 4.58
C GLY A 66 50.49 5.01 3.91
N THR A 67 50.59 5.33 2.62
CA THR A 67 51.85 5.24 1.86
C THR A 67 52.87 6.31 2.27
N SER A 68 52.40 7.49 2.65
CA SER A 68 53.20 8.59 3.22
C SER A 68 53.58 8.37 4.70
N ARG A 69 53.13 7.28 5.33
CA ARG A 69 53.36 6.97 6.75
C ARG A 69 52.82 8.03 7.71
N ASN A 70 51.74 8.71 7.33
CA ASN A 70 51.04 9.63 8.20
C ASN A 70 50.24 8.83 9.23
N HIS A 71 50.63 8.95 10.50
CA HIS A 71 49.97 8.26 11.60
C HIS A 71 48.55 8.81 11.81
N HIS A 72 47.57 7.93 11.77
CA HIS A 72 46.17 8.25 12.01
C HIS A 72 45.48 7.16 12.81
N ASP A 73 44.35 7.51 13.41
CA ASP A 73 43.59 6.62 14.26
C ASP A 73 42.97 5.46 13.47
N ILE A 74 43.48 4.25 13.72
CA ILE A 74 43.04 3.01 13.06
C ILE A 74 41.67 2.51 13.55
N SER A 75 41.04 3.18 14.52
CA SER A 75 39.70 2.82 15.00
C SER A 75 38.60 3.19 14.00
N VAL A 76 38.88 4.06 13.03
CA VAL A 76 37.94 4.43 11.96
C VAL A 76 37.84 3.30 10.93
N ARG A 77 36.70 2.63 10.91
CA ARG A 77 36.39 1.61 9.90
C ARG A 77 35.89 2.29 8.63
N ALA A 78 36.75 2.34 7.62
CA ALA A 78 36.43 2.93 6.32
C ALA A 78 35.46 2.03 5.52
N ILE A 79 34.32 2.60 5.16
CA ILE A 79 33.36 2.08 4.18
C ILE A 79 33.50 2.92 2.93
N ARG A 80 34.03 2.29 1.87
CA ARG A 80 34.21 2.95 0.57
C ARG A 80 32.87 3.09 -0.15
N VAL A 81 32.52 4.32 -0.52
CA VAL A 81 31.37 4.64 -1.36
C VAL A 81 31.83 5.31 -2.64
N MET A 82 31.15 5.09 -3.77
CA MET A 82 31.56 5.75 -5.02
C MET A 82 31.52 7.28 -4.91
N CYS A 83 30.59 7.83 -4.12
CA CYS A 83 30.46 9.25 -3.88
C CYS A 83 29.91 9.49 -2.47
N SER A 84 30.36 10.54 -1.78
CA SER A 84 29.76 10.98 -0.51
C SER A 84 28.28 11.32 -0.66
N GLY A 85 27.85 11.80 -1.84
CA GLY A 85 26.45 12.05 -2.17
C GLY A 85 25.57 10.79 -2.25
N ARG A 86 26.13 9.58 -2.15
CA ARG A 86 25.37 8.32 -2.02
C ARG A 86 25.12 7.91 -0.56
N VAL A 87 25.68 8.63 0.40
CA VAL A 87 25.42 8.36 1.81
C VAL A 87 24.03 8.89 2.14
N GLU A 88 23.06 7.98 2.25
CA GLU A 88 21.71 8.29 2.72
C GLU A 88 21.67 8.35 4.26
N PRO A 89 20.76 9.14 4.86
CA PRO A 89 20.57 9.18 6.31
C PRO A 89 20.37 7.80 6.96
N SER A 90 19.72 6.88 6.23
CA SER A 90 19.50 5.51 6.68
C SER A 90 20.79 4.75 7.03
N PHE A 91 21.89 4.99 6.31
CA PHE A 91 23.19 4.37 6.61
C PHE A 91 23.80 4.91 7.88
N VAL A 92 23.64 6.21 8.15
CA VAL A 92 24.17 6.85 9.35
C VAL A 92 23.37 6.42 10.59
N ILE A 93 22.04 6.45 10.53
CA ILE A 93 21.17 5.89 11.61
C ILE A 93 21.56 4.43 11.88
N LYS A 94 21.70 3.62 10.83
CA LYS A 94 22.05 2.21 10.97
C LYS A 94 23.41 2.01 11.63
N ALA A 95 24.42 2.82 11.28
CA ALA A 95 25.73 2.75 11.91
C ALA A 95 25.65 3.00 13.43
N PHE A 96 24.90 4.01 13.86
CA PHE A 96 24.67 4.25 15.29
C PHE A 96 23.85 3.14 15.96
N GLN A 97 22.83 2.58 15.29
CA GLN A 97 22.06 1.43 15.82
C GLN A 97 22.92 0.19 16.06
N GLU A 98 23.90 -0.05 15.19
CA GLU A 98 24.86 -1.17 15.29
C GLU A 98 26.00 -0.86 16.28
N GLY A 99 25.95 0.28 16.96
CA GLY A 99 26.84 0.64 18.07
C GLY A 99 28.07 1.43 17.68
N ALA A 100 28.04 2.20 16.58
CA ALA A 100 29.05 3.23 16.35
C ALA A 100 28.91 4.36 17.39
N ASP A 101 30.04 4.85 17.90
CA ASP A 101 30.11 6.02 18.80
C ASP A 101 30.26 7.34 18.03
N GLY A 102 30.68 7.24 16.76
CA GLY A 102 30.81 8.36 15.83
C GLY A 102 30.80 7.89 14.38
N VAL A 103 30.20 8.71 13.50
CA VAL A 103 30.20 8.53 12.06
C VAL A 103 30.84 9.75 11.37
N ILE A 104 31.74 9.52 10.42
CA ILE A 104 32.32 10.58 9.58
C ILE A 104 31.99 10.32 8.11
N ILE A 105 31.58 11.36 7.39
CA ILE A 105 31.40 11.36 5.94
C ILE A 105 32.52 12.20 5.35
N ALA A 106 33.28 11.65 4.41
CA ALA A 106 34.35 12.39 3.74
C ALA A 106 34.17 12.35 2.22
N GLY A 107 34.22 13.53 1.59
CA GLY A 107 34.00 13.71 0.16
C GLY A 107 35.05 14.59 -0.54
N CYS A 108 34.80 14.86 -1.83
CA CYS A 108 35.60 15.80 -2.61
C CYS A 108 35.25 17.26 -2.27
N HIS A 109 36.19 18.19 -2.41
CA HIS A 109 35.97 19.62 -2.15
C HIS A 109 34.84 20.23 -2.96
N ILE A 110 34.23 21.24 -2.37
CA ILE A 110 33.26 22.14 -2.99
C ILE A 110 34.03 23.40 -3.46
N PRO A 111 33.73 23.97 -4.64
CA PRO A 111 32.64 23.61 -5.55
C PRO A 111 33.03 22.62 -6.67
N SER A 112 34.31 22.46 -7.01
CA SER A 112 34.73 21.92 -8.32
C SER A 112 35.33 20.51 -8.33
N ASP A 113 35.74 19.95 -7.21
CA ASP A 113 36.52 18.69 -7.19
C ASP A 113 35.63 17.44 -7.34
N CYS A 114 34.31 17.61 -7.43
CA CYS A 114 33.39 16.49 -7.47
C CYS A 114 33.45 15.73 -8.80
N HIS A 115 33.85 14.45 -8.74
CA HIS A 115 33.81 13.55 -9.90
C HIS A 115 32.42 13.41 -10.54
N TYR A 116 31.35 13.51 -9.73
CA TYR A 116 29.96 13.42 -10.20
C TYR A 116 29.27 14.79 -10.28
N THR A 117 30.06 15.87 -10.43
CA THR A 117 29.61 17.26 -10.59
C THR A 117 28.99 17.88 -9.33
N SER A 118 27.96 17.25 -8.74
CA SER A 118 27.19 17.82 -7.63
C SER A 118 27.03 16.92 -6.41
N GLY A 119 27.69 15.77 -6.38
CA GLY A 119 27.55 14.78 -5.30
C GLY A 119 27.99 15.29 -3.92
N ASN A 120 28.98 16.17 -3.87
CA ASN A 120 29.42 16.87 -2.65
C ASN A 120 28.35 17.85 -2.14
N PHE A 121 27.71 18.64 -3.00
CA PHE A 121 26.59 19.52 -2.62
C PHE A 121 25.40 18.73 -2.06
N LYS A 122 25.07 17.57 -2.65
CA LYS A 122 24.04 16.66 -2.12
C LYS A 122 24.40 16.14 -0.73
N ALA A 123 25.67 15.79 -0.50
CA ALA A 123 26.14 15.35 0.80
C ALA A 123 26.06 16.47 1.85
N LEU A 124 26.44 17.72 1.49
CA LEU A 124 26.35 18.89 2.36
C LEU A 124 24.91 19.18 2.78
N ALA A 125 24.00 19.27 1.80
CA ALA A 125 22.59 19.53 2.08
C ALA A 125 22.01 18.49 3.03
N ARG A 126 22.22 17.19 2.75
CA ARG A 126 21.76 16.09 3.62
C ARG A 126 22.36 16.18 5.02
N TYR A 127 23.65 16.49 5.15
CA TYR A 127 24.31 16.63 6.45
C TYR A 127 23.66 17.74 7.30
N GLU A 128 23.47 18.94 6.75
CA GLU A 128 22.91 20.09 7.46
C GLU A 128 21.48 19.82 7.98
N ILE A 129 20.63 19.17 7.17
CA ILE A 129 19.25 18.84 7.57
C ILE A 129 19.22 17.72 8.61
N PHE A 130 20.23 16.86 8.60
CA PHE A 130 20.28 15.69 9.46
C PHE A 130 20.80 15.97 10.85
N GLN A 131 21.61 17.01 11.02
CA GLN A 131 22.05 17.46 12.34
C GLN A 131 20.88 17.69 13.32
N PRO A 132 19.84 18.49 12.99
CA PRO A 132 18.67 18.65 13.86
C PRO A 132 17.88 17.37 14.14
N LEU A 133 17.89 16.40 13.23
CA LEU A 133 17.21 15.11 13.46
C LEU A 133 18.03 14.23 14.40
N LEU A 134 19.36 14.20 14.28
CA LEU A 134 20.24 13.45 15.17
C LEU A 134 20.15 13.96 16.61
N GLU A 135 20.14 15.28 16.81
CA GLU A 135 19.95 15.87 18.13
C GLU A 135 18.62 15.45 18.77
N GLU A 136 17.54 15.41 17.99
CA GLU A 136 16.24 14.93 18.48
C GLU A 136 16.25 13.44 18.84
N LEU A 137 17.08 12.64 18.16
CA LEU A 137 17.31 11.23 18.48
C LEU A 137 18.26 11.03 19.67
N GLY A 138 18.73 12.12 20.30
CA GLY A 138 19.65 12.10 21.43
C GLY A 138 21.11 11.82 21.05
N ILE A 139 21.49 12.11 19.79
CA ILE A 139 22.85 11.99 19.29
C ILE A 139 23.44 13.40 19.19
N GLU A 140 24.57 13.61 19.88
CA GLU A 140 25.29 14.88 19.91
C GLU A 140 25.80 15.23 18.50
N LYS A 141 25.70 16.51 18.11
CA LYS A 141 26.02 16.99 16.74
C LYS A 141 27.43 16.60 16.30
N GLU A 142 28.36 16.62 17.24
CA GLU A 142 29.78 16.34 17.05
C GLU A 142 30.05 14.87 16.67
N ARG A 143 29.09 13.96 16.90
CA ARG A 143 29.21 12.54 16.55
C ARG A 143 28.99 12.24 15.08
N LEU A 144 28.37 13.15 14.32
CA LEU A 144 28.34 13.09 12.86
C LEU A 144 29.18 14.24 12.31
N GLN A 145 30.23 13.93 11.54
CA GLN A 145 31.06 14.97 10.91
C GLN A 145 31.09 14.81 9.39
N LEU A 146 31.14 15.95 8.68
CA LEU A 146 31.34 16.01 7.23
C LEU A 146 32.64 16.75 6.93
N HIS A 147 33.53 16.13 6.16
CA HIS A 147 34.83 16.70 5.80
C HIS A 147 35.11 16.58 4.30
N TRP A 148 35.88 17.52 3.77
CA TRP A 148 36.31 17.54 2.37
C TRP A 148 37.80 17.26 2.27
N ILE A 149 38.14 16.13 1.63
CA ILE A 149 39.50 15.61 1.56
C ILE A 149 39.74 15.12 0.12
N SER A 150 40.68 15.76 -0.57
CA SER A 150 41.16 15.40 -1.91
C SER A 150 42.07 14.17 -1.89
N ALA A 151 42.27 13.55 -3.05
CA ALA A 151 43.15 12.39 -3.21
C ALA A 151 44.62 12.69 -2.85
N SER A 152 45.06 13.95 -3.00
CA SER A 152 46.42 14.40 -2.67
C SER A 152 46.59 14.85 -1.21
N GLU A 153 45.53 14.87 -0.41
CA GLU A 153 45.52 15.43 0.95
C GLU A 153 45.70 14.35 2.03
N GLY A 154 46.74 13.51 1.92
CA GLY A 154 46.99 12.41 2.87
C GLY A 154 47.32 12.86 4.30
N GLU A 155 47.99 14.00 4.47
CA GLU A 155 48.27 14.58 5.80
C GLU A 155 46.99 15.07 6.48
N LYS A 156 46.16 15.80 5.73
CA LYS A 156 44.85 16.27 6.19
C LYS A 156 43.93 15.11 6.56
N TYR A 157 43.91 14.04 5.76
CA TYR A 157 43.16 12.83 6.10
C TYR A 157 43.56 12.31 7.48
N ALA A 158 44.87 12.17 7.73
CA ALA A 158 45.37 11.68 9.00
C ALA A 158 44.97 12.59 10.18
N GLN A 159 45.11 13.90 9.99
CA GLN A 159 44.71 14.90 10.98
C GLN A 159 43.21 14.81 11.30
N VAL A 160 42.35 14.82 10.28
CA VAL A 160 40.88 14.76 10.45
C VAL A 160 40.46 13.49 11.20
N MET A 161 41.05 12.34 10.89
CA MET A 161 40.70 11.09 11.59
C MET A 161 41.15 11.09 13.06
N ASN A 162 42.32 11.67 13.37
CA ASN A 162 42.79 11.83 14.74
C ASN A 162 41.91 12.79 15.55
N ASP A 163 41.57 13.95 14.97
CA ASP A 163 40.74 14.96 15.60
C ASP A 163 39.31 14.44 15.84
N PHE A 164 38.77 13.70 14.87
CA PHE A 164 37.48 13.04 15.02
C PHE A 164 37.51 12.02 16.16
N ALA A 165 38.50 11.11 16.17
CA ALA A 165 38.61 10.11 17.22
C ALA A 165 38.81 10.73 18.61
N LYS A 166 39.58 11.82 18.72
CA LYS A 166 39.75 12.59 19.95
C LYS A 166 38.40 13.17 20.42
N THR A 167 37.67 13.83 19.53
CA THR A 167 36.34 14.40 19.83
C THR A 167 35.39 13.33 20.41
N ILE A 168 35.33 12.15 19.79
CA ILE A 168 34.46 11.06 20.27
C ILE A 168 34.94 10.46 21.59
N ARG A 169 36.24 10.37 21.84
CA ARG A 169 36.78 9.94 23.15
C ARG A 169 36.35 10.89 24.26
N GLU A 170 36.40 12.20 24.01
CA GLU A 170 35.99 13.23 24.97
C GLU A 170 34.49 13.18 25.29
N LEU A 171 33.65 12.93 24.27
CA LEU A 171 32.21 12.71 24.46
C LEU A 171 31.89 11.39 25.18
N GLY A 172 32.80 10.43 25.14
CA GLY A 172 32.61 9.10 25.71
C GLY A 172 31.64 8.23 24.89
N PRO A 173 31.29 7.04 25.42
CA PRO A 173 30.42 6.09 24.73
C PRO A 173 29.06 6.68 24.47
N LEU A 174 28.53 6.45 23.26
CA LEU A 174 27.20 6.91 22.90
C LEU A 174 26.16 6.17 23.77
N LYS A 175 25.48 6.92 24.64
CA LYS A 175 24.42 6.41 25.52
C LYS A 175 23.06 6.71 24.92
N LEU A 176 22.54 5.75 24.17
CA LEU A 176 21.22 5.87 23.58
C LEU A 176 20.14 5.57 24.62
N ASP A 177 19.41 6.59 25.08
CA ASP A 177 18.18 6.38 25.85
C ASP A 177 17.04 6.02 24.89
N LYS A 178 16.79 4.71 24.78
CA LYS A 178 15.78 4.13 23.89
C LYS A 178 14.33 4.43 24.33
N LYS A 179 14.09 4.98 25.53
CA LYS A 179 12.75 5.03 26.14
C LYS A 179 12.14 6.41 26.32
N ARG A 180 12.74 7.50 25.80
CA ARG A 180 12.38 8.84 26.30
C ARG A 180 12.36 9.99 25.31
N PHE A 181 11.91 9.76 24.06
CA PHE A 181 11.80 10.85 23.09
C PHE A 181 10.54 10.73 22.21
N CYS A 182 9.39 11.15 22.76
CA CYS A 182 8.16 11.37 21.99
C CYS A 182 7.90 12.87 21.78
N PRO A 183 7.93 13.39 20.54
CA PRO A 183 7.63 14.81 20.30
C PRO A 183 6.22 15.23 20.69
N LEU A 184 5.24 14.31 20.62
CA LEU A 184 3.85 14.55 21.04
C LEU A 184 3.72 14.84 22.54
N GLU A 185 4.70 14.44 23.35
CA GLU A 185 4.72 14.71 24.80
C GLU A 185 5.33 16.08 25.12
N LYS A 186 6.19 16.62 24.25
CA LYS A 186 6.96 17.86 24.50
C LYS A 186 6.35 19.11 23.85
N ASP A 187 5.62 18.97 22.76
CA ASP A 187 5.28 20.09 21.87
C ASP A 187 3.77 20.33 21.78
N SER A 188 3.30 21.52 22.19
CA SER A 188 1.87 21.87 22.23
C SER A 188 1.25 21.98 20.84
N ASP A 189 2.04 22.34 19.82
CA ASP A 189 1.59 22.48 18.43
C ASP A 189 1.44 21.13 17.72
N VAL A 190 2.11 20.08 18.22
CA VAL A 190 1.97 18.72 17.69
C VAL A 190 0.63 18.10 18.16
N LYS A 191 0.09 18.55 19.30
CA LYS A 191 -1.28 18.20 19.75
C LYS A 191 -2.37 18.77 18.85
N SER A 192 -2.14 19.91 18.20
CA SER A 192 -3.10 20.54 17.28
C SER A 192 -2.98 20.03 15.85
N THR A 193 -1.75 19.74 15.38
CA THR A 193 -1.48 19.33 13.98
C THR A 193 -1.68 17.83 13.73
N LYS A 194 -1.68 16.96 14.75
CA LYS A 194 -1.81 15.49 14.61
C LYS A 194 -0.75 14.86 13.69
N GLU A 195 0.43 15.47 13.57
CA GLU A 195 1.54 14.98 12.74
C GLU A 195 2.81 14.83 13.58
N CYS A 196 3.55 13.73 13.40
CA CYS A 196 4.81 13.52 14.13
C CYS A 196 5.91 14.43 13.58
N SER A 197 6.51 15.29 14.43
CA SER A 197 7.57 16.22 14.03
C SER A 197 8.81 15.51 13.47
N VAL A 198 9.16 14.35 14.01
CA VAL A 198 10.26 13.50 13.52
C VAL A 198 9.97 13.03 12.09
N ILE A 199 8.73 12.58 11.82
CA ILE A 199 8.34 12.19 10.46
C ILE A 199 8.39 13.39 9.51
N ARG A 200 7.88 14.56 9.95
CA ARG A 200 7.94 15.79 9.16
C ARG A 200 9.38 16.16 8.80
N LYS A 201 10.31 16.11 9.75
CA LYS A 201 11.75 16.35 9.48
C LYS A 201 12.35 15.30 8.55
N ILE A 202 11.94 14.03 8.67
CA ILE A 202 12.40 13.01 7.73
C ILE A 202 11.88 13.32 6.31
N GLN A 203 10.66 13.82 6.18
CA GLN A 203 10.09 14.25 4.90
C GLN A 203 10.78 15.48 4.31
N GLU A 204 11.34 16.37 5.13
CA GLU A 204 12.17 17.48 4.67
C GLU A 204 13.42 17.02 3.90
N PHE A 205 13.95 15.82 4.16
CA PHE A 205 15.03 15.27 3.31
C PHE A 205 14.60 15.10 1.87
N ALA A 206 13.38 14.61 1.64
CA ALA A 206 12.88 14.44 0.27
C ALA A 206 12.73 15.79 -0.44
N ALA A 207 12.30 16.82 0.30
CA ALA A 207 12.23 18.19 -0.22
C ALA A 207 13.62 18.70 -0.61
N CYS A 208 14.64 18.39 0.18
CA CYS A 208 16.00 18.85 -0.12
C CYS A 208 16.66 18.07 -1.26
N GLU A 209 16.35 16.78 -1.41
CA GLU A 209 16.73 16.02 -2.61
C GLU A 209 16.09 16.61 -3.87
N ALA A 210 14.80 16.96 -3.79
CA ALA A 210 14.09 17.63 -4.86
C ALA A 210 14.71 18.99 -5.19
N ALA A 211 15.07 19.79 -4.18
CA ALA A 211 15.76 21.06 -4.37
C ALA A 211 17.15 20.91 -5.00
N SER A 212 17.92 19.89 -4.60
CA SER A 212 19.21 19.57 -5.22
C SER A 212 19.10 19.10 -6.67
N SER A 213 17.88 18.80 -7.10
CA SER A 213 17.52 18.42 -8.48
C SER A 213 16.73 19.53 -9.16
N GLU A 214 16.77 20.75 -8.60
CA GLU A 214 16.15 21.97 -9.12
C GLU A 214 14.63 21.88 -9.29
N MET A 215 13.97 20.95 -8.59
CA MET A 215 12.51 20.76 -8.67
C MET A 215 11.74 21.78 -7.81
N ILE A 216 12.36 22.24 -6.71
CA ILE A 216 11.79 23.24 -5.81
C ILE A 216 12.89 24.16 -5.27
N ASN A 217 12.50 25.35 -4.84
CA ASN A 217 13.33 26.23 -4.02
C ASN A 217 12.95 26.07 -2.53
N LEU A 218 13.93 25.75 -1.66
CA LEU A 218 13.67 25.54 -0.24
C LEU A 218 13.32 26.83 0.51
N GLU A 219 13.90 27.97 0.13
CA GLU A 219 13.61 29.26 0.76
C GLU A 219 12.19 29.71 0.43
N GLU A 220 11.77 29.56 -0.83
CA GLU A 220 10.39 29.83 -1.24
C GLU A 220 9.42 28.87 -0.55
N ARG A 221 9.73 27.58 -0.51
CA ARG A 221 8.87 26.56 0.11
C ARG A 221 8.61 26.83 1.59
N ARG A 222 9.59 27.34 2.33
CA ARG A 222 9.40 27.70 3.76
C ARG A 222 8.31 28.75 3.97
N ASN A 223 8.01 29.55 2.94
CA ASN A 223 7.01 30.61 2.97
C ASN A 223 5.70 30.24 2.26
N TRP A 224 5.53 28.99 1.81
CA TRP A 224 4.28 28.56 1.19
C TRP A 224 3.14 28.55 2.22
N THR A 225 2.06 29.25 1.87
CA THR A 225 0.79 29.28 2.62
C THR A 225 -0.35 28.94 1.66
N LEU A 226 -0.25 27.78 1.02
CA LEU A 226 -1.19 27.34 -0.01
C LEU A 226 -2.35 26.57 0.63
N GLU A 227 -3.55 26.69 0.08
CA GLU A 227 -4.74 26.02 0.61
C GLU A 227 -4.71 24.51 0.30
N SER A 228 -4.88 23.69 1.33
CA SER A 228 -5.05 22.25 1.14
C SER A 228 -6.41 21.94 0.49
N LYS A 229 -6.42 21.06 -0.50
CA LYS A 229 -7.59 20.77 -1.33
C LYS A 229 -8.14 19.41 -0.96
N ARG A 230 -9.41 19.37 -0.57
CA ARG A 230 -10.16 18.12 -0.50
C ARG A 230 -10.78 17.82 -1.86
N MET A 231 -10.14 16.93 -2.60
CA MET A 231 -10.62 16.43 -3.89
C MET A 231 -11.67 15.35 -3.63
N GLU A 232 -12.84 15.81 -3.17
CA GLU A 232 -13.96 14.97 -2.75
C GLU A 232 -14.37 13.99 -3.85
N PRO A 233 -14.80 12.76 -3.51
CA PRO A 233 -15.03 12.27 -2.15
C PRO A 233 -13.84 11.50 -1.53
N SER A 234 -12.73 11.32 -2.26
CA SER A 234 -11.77 10.23 -1.95
C SER A 234 -10.31 10.64 -1.78
N ILE A 235 -9.90 11.83 -2.24
CA ILE A 235 -8.49 12.25 -2.29
C ILE A 235 -8.32 13.59 -1.55
N PHE A 236 -7.26 13.69 -0.76
CA PHE A 236 -6.82 14.92 -0.12
C PHE A 236 -5.44 15.31 -0.65
N TYR A 237 -5.24 16.60 -0.95
CA TYR A 237 -3.98 17.14 -1.44
C TYR A 237 -3.52 18.34 -0.61
N ASP A 238 -2.30 18.27 -0.09
CA ASP A 238 -1.63 19.37 0.57
C ASP A 238 -0.48 19.90 -0.31
N PRO A 239 -0.66 21.05 -0.97
CA PRO A 239 0.36 21.64 -1.85
C PRO A 239 1.63 22.07 -1.10
N ASN A 240 1.54 22.33 0.21
CA ASN A 240 2.68 22.73 1.04
C ASN A 240 3.68 21.58 1.27
N LYS A 241 3.21 20.33 1.11
CA LYS A 241 4.05 19.13 1.18
C LYS A 241 4.59 18.71 -0.19
N CYS A 242 4.02 19.17 -1.30
CA CYS A 242 4.39 18.66 -2.61
C CYS A 242 5.78 19.14 -3.07
N ILE A 243 6.69 18.18 -3.28
CA ILE A 243 8.07 18.42 -3.74
C ILE A 243 8.21 18.57 -5.27
N ARG A 244 7.08 18.78 -5.97
CA ARG A 244 7.03 19.03 -7.42
C ARG A 244 7.69 17.96 -8.32
N CYS A 245 7.78 16.71 -7.85
CA CYS A 245 8.45 15.61 -8.57
C CYS A 245 7.70 15.04 -9.80
N GLY A 246 6.42 15.36 -10.00
CA GLY A 246 5.60 14.81 -11.09
C GLY A 246 5.26 13.30 -11.00
N SER A 247 5.70 12.56 -9.97
CA SER A 247 5.48 11.11 -9.91
C SER A 247 4.00 10.70 -9.92
N CYS A 248 3.12 11.48 -9.27
CA CYS A 248 1.68 11.24 -9.30
C CYS A 248 1.07 11.52 -10.69
N VAL A 249 1.59 12.49 -11.44
CA VAL A 249 1.20 12.79 -12.83
C VAL A 249 1.56 11.62 -13.73
N GLU A 250 2.81 11.13 -13.65
CA GLU A 250 3.26 9.97 -14.42
C GLU A 250 2.47 8.70 -14.07
N ALA A 251 2.14 8.48 -12.79
CA ALA A 251 1.29 7.37 -12.38
C ALA A 251 -0.13 7.46 -12.98
N CYS A 252 -0.70 8.67 -13.06
CA CYS A 252 -2.01 8.90 -13.69
C CYS A 252 -1.96 8.71 -15.21
N LYS A 253 -0.87 9.15 -15.85
CA LYS A 253 -0.59 8.94 -17.27
C LYS A 253 -0.38 7.46 -17.60
N ALA A 254 0.29 6.70 -16.74
CA ALA A 254 0.46 5.26 -16.89
C ALA A 254 -0.88 4.50 -16.85
N GLN A 255 -1.89 5.06 -16.17
CA GLN A 255 -3.28 4.56 -16.22
C GLN A 255 -4.04 4.99 -17.50
N GLY A 256 -3.49 5.87 -18.34
CA GLY A 256 -4.18 6.34 -19.55
C GLY A 256 -5.40 7.22 -19.28
N VAL A 257 -5.41 7.89 -18.11
CA VAL A 257 -6.47 8.82 -17.67
C VAL A 257 -6.02 10.27 -17.80
N GLU A 258 -4.77 10.56 -17.42
CA GLU A 258 -4.15 11.89 -17.54
C GLU A 258 -4.96 13.03 -16.87
N ALA A 259 -5.61 12.71 -15.74
CA ALA A 259 -6.38 13.67 -14.94
C ALA A 259 -5.52 14.61 -14.07
N LEU A 260 -4.23 14.33 -13.92
CA LEU A 260 -3.32 15.13 -13.11
C LEU A 260 -2.35 15.89 -14.01
N GLN A 261 -2.15 17.16 -13.70
CA GLN A 261 -1.18 18.01 -14.38
C GLN A 261 -0.28 18.72 -13.37
N MET A 262 0.91 19.05 -13.84
CA MET A 262 1.90 19.77 -13.06
C MET A 262 1.63 21.28 -13.16
N ASP A 263 1.64 21.98 -12.03
CA ASP A 263 1.53 23.43 -11.93
C ASP A 263 2.70 23.98 -11.11
N GLU A 264 3.24 25.12 -11.53
CA GLU A 264 4.43 25.71 -10.89
C GLU A 264 4.13 26.17 -9.46
N LYS A 265 2.96 26.77 -9.23
CA LYS A 265 2.59 27.38 -7.95
C LYS A 265 1.94 26.39 -7.00
N GLU A 266 0.92 25.68 -7.44
CA GLU A 266 0.06 24.78 -6.67
C GLU A 266 0.57 23.33 -6.70
N GLY A 267 1.48 23.00 -7.62
CA GLY A 267 2.07 21.68 -7.78
C GLY A 267 1.22 20.75 -8.61
N ILE A 268 0.07 20.35 -8.09
CA ILE A 268 -0.80 19.38 -8.75
C ILE A 268 -2.17 20.00 -8.97
N LEU A 269 -2.61 19.99 -10.22
CA LEU A 269 -3.97 20.29 -10.62
C LEU A 269 -4.69 19.00 -11.00
N LEU A 270 -5.94 18.88 -10.55
CA LEU A 270 -6.80 17.74 -10.83
C LEU A 270 -7.91 18.17 -11.79
N ASP A 271 -7.99 17.50 -12.93
CA ASP A 271 -9.14 17.53 -13.82
C ASP A 271 -10.18 16.53 -13.32
N GLU A 272 -11.21 17.06 -12.64
CA GLU A 272 -12.27 16.27 -12.03
C GLU A 272 -13.12 15.50 -13.06
N SER A 273 -13.22 16.01 -14.29
CA SER A 273 -13.96 15.36 -15.37
C SER A 273 -13.29 14.07 -15.85
N LYS A 274 -11.96 13.99 -15.72
CA LYS A 274 -11.16 12.83 -16.13
C LYS A 274 -10.94 11.84 -14.98
N CYS A 275 -10.84 12.32 -13.75
CA CYS A 275 -10.34 11.50 -12.65
C CYS A 275 -11.27 10.34 -12.28
N VAL A 276 -10.77 9.11 -12.41
CA VAL A 276 -11.51 7.88 -12.04
C VAL A 276 -11.34 7.46 -10.57
N ARG A 277 -10.69 8.27 -9.73
CA ARG A 277 -10.50 8.06 -8.27
C ARG A 277 -9.72 6.81 -7.86
N CYS A 278 -8.95 6.21 -8.76
CA CYS A 278 -8.23 4.95 -8.50
C CYS A 278 -7.17 5.01 -7.38
N GLY A 279 -6.73 6.21 -6.98
CA GLY A 279 -5.78 6.41 -5.88
C GLY A 279 -4.34 6.03 -6.20
N GLN A 280 -4.01 5.75 -7.46
CA GLN A 280 -2.62 5.44 -7.85
C GLN A 280 -1.69 6.64 -7.64
N CYS A 281 -2.21 7.87 -7.66
CA CYS A 281 -1.46 9.06 -7.29
C CYS A 281 -1.05 9.08 -5.80
N VAL A 282 -1.92 8.60 -4.90
CA VAL A 282 -1.62 8.42 -3.47
C VAL A 282 -0.48 7.42 -3.30
N MET A 283 -0.57 6.28 -3.99
CA MET A 283 0.44 5.22 -3.91
C MET A 283 1.79 5.61 -4.48
N ASN A 284 1.88 6.63 -5.34
CA ASN A 284 3.10 7.09 -6.01
C ASN A 284 3.63 8.44 -5.47
N CYS A 285 3.07 8.98 -4.39
CA CYS A 285 3.59 10.19 -3.78
C CYS A 285 4.88 9.90 -2.97
N PRO A 286 6.07 10.37 -3.38
CA PRO A 286 7.36 9.97 -2.80
C PRO A 286 7.54 10.33 -1.31
N LEU A 287 6.79 11.30 -0.79
CA LEU A 287 6.76 11.57 0.64
C LEU A 287 6.13 10.45 1.48
N GLY A 288 5.34 9.58 0.84
CA GLY A 288 4.91 8.31 1.39
C GLY A 288 5.98 7.19 1.32
N PHE A 289 7.07 7.38 0.57
CA PHE A 289 8.05 6.33 0.22
C PHE A 289 9.32 6.29 1.05
N GLN A 290 9.49 7.15 2.06
CA GLN A 290 10.70 7.13 2.91
C GLN A 290 10.73 5.95 3.90
N GLU A 291 10.40 4.74 3.43
CA GLU A 291 10.18 3.53 4.21
C GLU A 291 11.42 3.17 5.05
N LYS A 292 12.63 3.18 4.48
CA LYS A 292 13.82 2.71 5.20
C LYS A 292 14.23 3.62 6.36
N THR A 293 14.43 4.91 6.11
CA THR A 293 14.83 5.86 7.15
C THR A 293 13.75 5.96 8.23
N VAL A 294 12.48 6.06 7.84
CA VAL A 294 11.37 6.13 8.79
C VAL A 294 11.25 4.83 9.58
N GLN A 295 11.39 3.67 8.96
CA GLN A 295 11.32 2.39 9.65
C GLN A 295 12.44 2.24 10.68
N LEU A 296 13.68 2.60 10.32
CA LEU A 296 14.80 2.56 11.27
C LEU A 296 14.56 3.49 12.47
N VAL A 297 14.03 4.70 12.23
CA VAL A 297 13.71 5.65 13.30
C VAL A 297 12.53 5.16 14.15
N LYS A 298 11.49 4.57 13.55
CA LYS A 298 10.39 3.95 14.30
C LYS A 298 10.86 2.78 15.16
N GLU A 299 11.78 1.96 14.66
CA GLU A 299 12.42 0.87 15.41
C GLU A 299 13.28 1.41 16.55
N TRP A 300 13.99 2.50 16.32
CA TRP A 300 14.81 3.16 17.32
C TRP A 300 13.98 3.72 18.48
N LEU A 301 12.91 4.45 18.16
CA LEU A 301 12.06 5.16 19.13
C LEU A 301 10.89 4.32 19.66
N ASP A 302 10.84 3.03 19.32
CA ASP A 302 9.73 2.11 19.65
C ASP A 302 8.34 2.64 19.23
N CYS A 303 8.28 3.41 18.13
CA CYS A 303 7.07 4.05 17.62
C CYS A 303 6.28 3.17 16.63
N LYS A 304 6.43 1.84 16.68
CA LYS A 304 5.82 0.93 15.70
C LYS A 304 4.29 0.99 15.71
N SER A 305 3.71 1.12 16.90
CA SER A 305 2.27 1.22 17.16
C SER A 305 1.73 2.67 17.11
N CYS A 306 2.57 3.69 16.88
CA CYS A 306 2.11 5.08 16.89
C CYS A 306 1.22 5.38 15.66
N PRO A 307 0.01 5.95 15.83
CA PRO A 307 -0.88 6.26 14.72
C PRO A 307 -0.38 7.40 13.84
N TYR A 308 0.47 8.27 14.39
CA TYR A 308 0.99 9.51 13.77
C TYR A 308 2.41 9.37 13.21
N SER A 309 3.11 8.27 13.49
CA SER A 309 4.49 8.07 13.04
C SER A 309 4.57 7.49 11.61
N ARG A 310 3.60 7.80 10.75
CA ARG A 310 3.56 7.32 9.36
C ARG A 310 3.89 8.44 8.40
N PRO A 311 4.68 8.20 7.35
CA PRO A 311 4.93 9.20 6.32
C PRO A 311 3.60 9.58 5.64
N ILE A 312 3.27 10.87 5.66
CA ILE A 312 2.09 11.41 4.99
C ILE A 312 2.52 12.03 3.66
N GLY A 313 2.04 11.48 2.55
CA GLY A 313 2.28 12.05 1.24
C GLY A 313 1.67 13.46 1.09
N ALA A 314 2.09 14.20 0.08
CA ALA A 314 1.38 15.42 -0.32
C ALA A 314 -0.02 15.10 -0.87
N ILE A 315 -0.23 13.91 -1.42
CA ILE A 315 -1.54 13.40 -1.85
C ILE A 315 -1.86 12.12 -1.07
N THR A 316 -3.04 12.08 -0.46
CA THR A 316 -3.52 11.02 0.44
C THR A 316 -4.99 10.72 0.19
N GLU A 317 -5.53 9.70 0.85
CA GLU A 317 -6.97 9.46 0.91
C GLU A 317 -7.67 10.49 1.81
N ASN A 318 -8.96 10.74 1.55
CA ASN A 318 -9.80 11.49 2.48
C ASN A 318 -10.02 10.66 3.76
N ASP A 319 -9.43 11.11 4.87
CA ASP A 319 -9.50 10.45 6.17
C ASP A 319 -10.93 10.50 6.77
N GLU A 320 -11.51 9.32 7.01
CA GLU A 320 -12.81 9.10 7.64
C GLU A 320 -12.71 8.43 9.02
N VAL A 321 -11.51 8.23 9.58
CA VAL A 321 -11.30 7.58 10.89
C VAL A 321 -12.03 8.31 12.01
N ASN A 322 -12.00 9.65 11.99
CA ASN A 322 -12.73 10.43 13.01
C ASN A 322 -14.26 10.30 12.87
N LYS A 323 -14.79 10.09 11.65
CA LYS A 323 -16.23 9.85 11.44
C LYS A 323 -16.63 8.51 12.06
N VAL A 324 -15.82 7.47 11.82
CA VAL A 324 -16.05 6.14 12.41
C VAL A 324 -15.90 6.16 13.93
N LEU A 325 -14.87 6.83 14.47
CA LEU A 325 -14.72 7.01 15.92
C LEU A 325 -15.88 7.77 16.55
N ALA A 326 -16.52 8.69 15.83
CA ALA A 326 -17.72 9.38 16.31
C ALA A 326 -18.91 8.42 16.34
N ALA A 327 -19.13 7.65 15.27
CA ALA A 327 -20.20 6.63 15.22
C ALA A 327 -20.04 5.57 16.32
N LEU A 328 -18.82 5.06 16.55
CA LEU A 328 -18.54 4.07 17.60
C LEU A 328 -18.77 4.59 19.04
N LYS A 329 -18.82 5.91 19.22
CA LYS A 329 -19.10 6.54 20.52
C LYS A 329 -20.55 6.97 20.68
N ASP A 330 -21.32 6.94 19.60
CA ASP A 330 -22.71 7.35 19.58
C ASP A 330 -23.59 6.19 20.07
N PRO A 331 -24.23 6.30 21.24
CA PRO A 331 -25.05 5.21 21.79
C PRO A 331 -26.31 4.93 20.98
N ASP A 332 -26.72 5.85 20.09
CA ASP A 332 -27.89 5.69 19.24
C ASP A 332 -27.56 4.97 17.92
N LYS A 333 -26.28 4.71 17.64
CA LYS A 333 -25.85 4.02 16.42
C LYS A 333 -25.51 2.56 16.68
N TYR A 334 -25.96 1.71 15.76
CA TYR A 334 -25.57 0.31 15.68
C TYR A 334 -24.52 0.16 14.58
N VAL A 335 -23.24 0.12 14.97
CA VAL A 335 -22.11 0.22 14.06
C VAL A 335 -21.64 -1.16 13.63
N VAL A 336 -21.81 -1.48 12.35
CA VAL A 336 -21.40 -2.75 11.77
C VAL A 336 -20.21 -2.55 10.85
N VAL A 337 -19.37 -3.57 10.70
CA VAL A 337 -18.19 -3.50 9.83
C VAL A 337 -18.10 -4.69 8.89
N GLU A 338 -17.71 -4.41 7.65
CA GLU A 338 -17.23 -5.39 6.68
C GLU A 338 -15.77 -5.14 6.29
N MET A 339 -15.06 -6.18 5.86
CA MET A 339 -13.68 -6.06 5.39
C MET A 339 -13.45 -6.77 4.05
N ALA A 340 -12.85 -6.05 3.11
CA ALA A 340 -12.57 -6.58 1.79
C ALA A 340 -11.54 -7.72 1.80
N PRO A 341 -11.60 -8.64 0.80
CA PRO A 341 -10.72 -9.80 0.73
C PRO A 341 -9.23 -9.43 0.86
N ALA A 342 -8.77 -8.38 0.16
CA ALA A 342 -7.35 -8.04 0.17
C ALA A 342 -6.84 -7.49 1.51
N VAL A 343 -7.69 -6.97 2.40
CA VAL A 343 -7.28 -6.35 3.67
C VAL A 343 -6.61 -7.38 4.59
N ARG A 344 -7.15 -8.59 4.65
CA ARG A 344 -6.65 -9.69 5.49
C ARG A 344 -5.23 -10.15 5.15
N ALA A 345 -4.75 -9.83 3.94
CA ALA A 345 -3.42 -10.18 3.46
C ALA A 345 -2.43 -9.00 3.51
N THR A 346 -2.89 -7.80 3.89
CA THR A 346 -2.08 -6.56 3.83
C THR A 346 -2.00 -5.80 5.13
N ILE A 347 -3.06 -5.73 5.92
CA ILE A 347 -3.10 -4.86 7.12
C ILE A 347 -2.05 -5.26 8.16
N GLY A 348 -1.70 -6.55 8.24
CA GLY A 348 -0.65 -7.05 9.14
C GLY A 348 0.72 -6.40 8.91
N GLU A 349 1.01 -5.89 7.71
CA GLU A 349 2.26 -5.19 7.40
C GLU A 349 2.47 -3.95 8.30
N GLU A 350 1.39 -3.25 8.67
CA GLU A 350 1.43 -2.10 9.58
C GLU A 350 1.78 -2.47 11.03
N PHE A 351 1.73 -3.76 11.36
CA PHE A 351 2.01 -4.35 12.66
C PHE A 351 3.22 -5.30 12.61
N GLY A 352 4.00 -5.28 11.52
CA GLY A 352 5.27 -6.00 11.39
C GLY A 352 5.17 -7.40 10.77
N ALA A 353 3.99 -7.83 10.31
CA ALA A 353 3.86 -9.07 9.55
C ALA A 353 4.50 -8.95 8.15
N GLN A 354 4.90 -10.09 7.58
CA GLN A 354 5.39 -10.13 6.20
C GLN A 354 4.23 -9.92 5.22
N PRO A 355 4.45 -9.28 4.06
CA PRO A 355 3.42 -9.12 3.02
C PRO A 355 2.79 -10.46 2.64
N GLY A 356 1.45 -10.51 2.58
CA GLY A 356 0.69 -11.73 2.28
C GLY A 356 0.45 -12.67 3.47
N THR A 357 0.89 -12.30 4.68
CA THR A 357 0.46 -13.01 5.89
C THR A 357 -1.04 -12.81 6.09
N ILE A 358 -1.79 -13.92 6.17
CA ILE A 358 -3.24 -13.90 6.44
C ILE A 358 -3.48 -13.67 7.93
N VAL A 359 -4.20 -12.60 8.25
CA VAL A 359 -4.51 -12.18 9.63
C VAL A 359 -6.01 -12.07 9.90
N THR A 360 -6.83 -12.81 9.14
CA THR A 360 -8.30 -12.76 9.17
C THR A 360 -8.87 -12.90 10.58
N GLU A 361 -8.50 -13.96 11.30
CA GLU A 361 -9.06 -14.26 12.63
C GLU A 361 -8.68 -13.20 13.67
N LYS A 362 -7.44 -12.70 13.61
CA LYS A 362 -6.97 -11.60 14.46
C LYS A 362 -7.68 -10.29 14.15
N LEU A 363 -7.99 -10.07 12.88
CA LEU A 363 -8.68 -8.88 12.41
C LEU A 363 -10.12 -8.84 12.94
N TYR A 364 -10.82 -9.98 13.00
CA TYR A 364 -12.13 -10.05 13.64
C TYR A 364 -12.07 -9.65 15.11
N SER A 365 -11.12 -10.21 15.86
CA SER A 365 -10.92 -9.85 17.27
C SER A 365 -10.56 -8.38 17.46
N ALA A 366 -9.72 -7.82 16.59
CA ALA A 366 -9.32 -6.41 16.62
C ALA A 366 -10.50 -5.47 16.36
N LEU A 367 -11.34 -5.77 15.37
CA LEU A 367 -12.55 -4.99 15.08
C LEU A 367 -13.54 -5.07 16.25
N LYS A 368 -13.72 -6.26 16.84
CA LYS A 368 -14.55 -6.41 18.05
C LYS A 368 -14.02 -5.58 19.22
N GLN A 369 -12.72 -5.60 19.47
CA GLN A 369 -12.10 -4.77 20.52
C GLN A 369 -12.19 -3.27 20.21
N ALA A 370 -12.25 -2.89 18.93
CA ALA A 370 -12.41 -1.49 18.52
C ALA A 370 -13.80 -0.92 18.84
N GLY A 371 -14.79 -1.76 19.16
CA GLY A 371 -16.11 -1.36 19.61
C GLY A 371 -17.23 -1.48 18.57
N PHE A 372 -16.99 -2.17 17.45
CA PHE A 372 -18.06 -2.46 16.49
C PHE A 372 -19.06 -3.47 17.06
N ASP A 373 -20.35 -3.25 16.82
CA ASP A 373 -21.45 -4.08 17.32
C ASP A 373 -21.55 -5.44 16.60
N ARG A 374 -21.25 -5.46 15.30
CA ARG A 374 -21.16 -6.69 14.47
C ARG A 374 -19.98 -6.67 13.53
N ILE A 375 -19.29 -7.80 13.47
CA ILE A 375 -18.13 -8.03 12.62
C ILE A 375 -18.50 -9.01 11.51
N TRP A 376 -18.73 -8.48 10.32
CA TRP A 376 -19.08 -9.25 9.14
C TRP A 376 -17.98 -9.16 8.09
N ASP A 377 -18.17 -9.81 6.94
CA ASP A 377 -17.11 -9.97 5.94
C ASP A 377 -17.62 -9.65 4.52
N THR A 378 -16.90 -8.80 3.79
CA THR A 378 -17.23 -8.50 2.38
C THR A 378 -17.08 -9.74 1.51
N ASN A 379 -16.36 -10.77 1.95
CA ASN A 379 -16.30 -12.03 1.23
C ASN A 379 -17.68 -12.72 1.15
N TYR A 380 -18.56 -12.54 2.15
CA TYR A 380 -19.95 -13.00 2.07
C TYR A 380 -20.64 -12.37 0.86
N SER A 381 -20.60 -11.03 0.75
CA SER A 381 -21.21 -10.33 -0.37
C SER A 381 -20.46 -10.49 -1.70
N ALA A 382 -19.19 -10.92 -1.68
CA ALA A 382 -18.48 -11.35 -2.88
C ALA A 382 -19.02 -12.68 -3.41
N ASP A 383 -19.33 -13.64 -2.53
CA ASP A 383 -20.06 -14.84 -2.94
C ASP A 383 -21.45 -14.47 -3.50
N LEU A 384 -22.14 -13.51 -2.87
CA LEU A 384 -23.42 -12.98 -3.37
C LEU A 384 -23.27 -12.32 -4.75
N THR A 385 -22.18 -11.57 -4.97
CA THR A 385 -21.87 -10.97 -6.27
C THR A 385 -21.70 -12.02 -7.35
N ILE A 386 -21.04 -13.14 -7.04
CA ILE A 386 -20.88 -14.25 -7.99
C ILE A 386 -22.21 -14.92 -8.32
N MET A 387 -23.13 -15.01 -7.36
CA MET A 387 -24.46 -15.54 -7.62
C MET A 387 -25.20 -14.65 -8.62
N GLU A 388 -25.19 -13.33 -8.45
CA GLU A 388 -25.86 -12.42 -9.39
C GLU A 388 -25.12 -12.30 -10.73
N GLU A 389 -23.83 -12.00 -10.72
CA GLU A 389 -23.02 -11.77 -11.92
C GLU A 389 -22.83 -13.03 -12.76
N GLY A 390 -22.72 -14.20 -12.11
CA GLY A 390 -22.62 -15.49 -12.77
C GLY A 390 -23.94 -15.91 -13.43
N PHE A 391 -25.08 -15.70 -12.76
CA PHE A 391 -26.40 -15.98 -13.37
C PHE A 391 -26.76 -14.94 -14.44
N GLU A 392 -26.35 -13.68 -14.28
CA GLU A 392 -26.45 -12.67 -15.35
C GLU A 392 -25.66 -13.12 -16.59
N LEU A 393 -24.44 -13.65 -16.43
CA LEU A 393 -23.66 -14.16 -17.55
C LEU A 393 -24.37 -15.33 -18.25
N ILE A 394 -24.92 -16.29 -17.49
CA ILE A 394 -25.70 -17.41 -18.03
C ILE A 394 -26.90 -16.90 -18.83
N ASP A 395 -27.64 -15.94 -18.28
CA ASP A 395 -28.79 -15.32 -18.92
C ASP A 395 -28.40 -14.60 -20.22
N ARG A 396 -27.30 -13.83 -20.22
CA ARG A 396 -26.82 -13.15 -21.43
C ARG A 396 -26.39 -14.12 -22.53
N LEU A 397 -25.71 -15.20 -22.15
CA LEU A 397 -25.30 -16.28 -23.08
C LEU A 397 -26.51 -17.02 -23.67
N SER A 398 -27.48 -17.34 -22.83
CA SER A 398 -28.64 -18.17 -23.21
C SER A 398 -29.69 -17.39 -24.00
N ASN A 399 -29.85 -16.09 -23.71
CA ASN A 399 -30.85 -15.22 -24.32
C ASN A 399 -30.27 -14.23 -25.35
N ASN A 400 -29.02 -14.45 -25.79
CA ASN A 400 -28.33 -13.63 -26.78
C ASN A 400 -28.41 -12.12 -26.48
N LYS A 401 -28.22 -11.75 -25.21
CA LYS A 401 -28.18 -10.35 -24.76
C LYS A 401 -26.80 -9.74 -25.03
N THR A 402 -26.58 -8.51 -24.59
CA THR A 402 -25.35 -7.75 -24.86
C THR A 402 -24.10 -8.44 -24.31
N LEU A 403 -23.19 -8.79 -25.23
CA LEU A 403 -21.85 -9.34 -24.95
C LEU A 403 -20.75 -8.47 -25.59
N PRO A 404 -19.50 -8.52 -25.10
CA PRO A 404 -19.04 -9.20 -23.88
C PRO A 404 -19.68 -8.60 -22.62
N GLN A 405 -19.90 -9.41 -21.58
CA GLN A 405 -20.18 -8.89 -20.24
C GLN A 405 -18.86 -8.44 -19.59
N PHE A 406 -18.80 -7.21 -19.10
CA PHE A 406 -17.72 -6.70 -18.27
C PHE A 406 -18.06 -6.85 -16.80
N THR A 407 -17.07 -7.15 -15.97
CA THR A 407 -17.25 -7.05 -14.51
C THR A 407 -17.45 -5.61 -14.06
N SER A 408 -18.21 -5.40 -12.98
CA SER A 408 -18.56 -4.07 -12.46
C SER A 408 -18.01 -3.75 -11.06
N CYS A 409 -17.40 -4.72 -10.36
CA CYS A 409 -17.04 -4.56 -8.94
C CYS A 409 -15.93 -3.53 -8.64
N CYS A 410 -15.16 -3.12 -9.66
CA CYS A 410 -14.11 -2.10 -9.56
C CYS A 410 -14.68 -0.70 -9.91
N PRO A 411 -14.89 0.20 -8.93
CA PRO A 411 -15.56 1.49 -9.19
C PRO A 411 -14.74 2.44 -10.06
N ALA A 412 -13.41 2.34 -10.05
CA ALA A 412 -12.56 3.12 -10.95
C ALA A 412 -12.70 2.66 -12.41
N TRP A 413 -12.96 1.37 -12.65
CA TRP A 413 -13.29 0.84 -13.96
C TRP A 413 -14.69 1.28 -14.40
N VAL A 414 -15.70 1.19 -13.53
CA VAL A 414 -17.05 1.69 -13.83
C VAL A 414 -17.01 3.17 -14.22
N LYS A 415 -16.38 4.02 -13.40
CA LYS A 415 -16.25 5.45 -13.72
C LYS A 415 -15.48 5.69 -15.03
N PHE A 416 -14.49 4.84 -15.35
CA PHE A 416 -13.77 4.93 -16.62
C PHE A 416 -14.69 4.64 -17.82
N VAL A 417 -15.56 3.63 -17.75
CA VAL A 417 -16.55 3.36 -18.80
C VAL A 417 -17.55 4.52 -18.91
N GLU A 418 -18.11 4.98 -17.79
CA GLU A 418 -19.06 6.10 -17.76
C GLU A 418 -18.52 7.39 -18.39
N THR A 419 -17.21 7.65 -18.23
CA THR A 419 -16.56 8.87 -18.72
C THR A 419 -16.01 8.74 -20.14
N TYR A 420 -15.39 7.61 -20.48
CA TYR A 420 -14.63 7.47 -21.73
C TYR A 420 -15.26 6.53 -22.75
N TYR A 421 -16.12 5.60 -22.32
CA TYR A 421 -16.74 4.58 -23.18
C TYR A 421 -18.23 4.38 -22.85
N PRO A 422 -19.06 5.44 -22.81
CA PRO A 422 -20.45 5.34 -22.38
C PRO A 422 -21.28 4.36 -23.24
N SER A 423 -20.93 4.19 -24.52
CA SER A 423 -21.55 3.20 -25.41
C SER A 423 -21.36 1.74 -24.96
N LEU A 424 -20.36 1.46 -24.12
CA LEU A 424 -20.10 0.14 -23.54
C LEU A 424 -20.71 -0.03 -22.14
N MET A 425 -21.45 0.95 -21.61
CA MET A 425 -22.16 0.77 -20.33
C MET A 425 -23.12 -0.43 -20.32
N PRO A 426 -23.88 -0.75 -21.40
CA PRO A 426 -24.72 -1.94 -21.44
C PRO A 426 -23.94 -3.27 -21.32
N ASN A 427 -22.63 -3.24 -21.58
CA ASN A 427 -21.76 -4.39 -21.41
C ASN A 427 -21.36 -4.60 -19.94
N LEU A 428 -21.40 -3.59 -19.07
CA LEU A 428 -21.17 -3.79 -17.63
C LEU A 428 -22.24 -4.72 -17.05
N SER A 429 -21.81 -5.65 -16.19
CA SER A 429 -22.70 -6.42 -15.33
C SER A 429 -23.54 -5.45 -14.50
N SER A 430 -24.82 -5.73 -14.36
CA SER A 430 -25.72 -4.93 -13.52
C SER A 430 -25.54 -5.26 -12.04
N ALA A 431 -24.92 -6.39 -11.69
CA ALA A 431 -24.61 -6.74 -10.31
C ALA A 431 -23.77 -5.64 -9.64
N LYS A 432 -24.17 -5.24 -8.43
CA LYS A 432 -23.42 -4.32 -7.59
C LYS A 432 -22.08 -4.91 -7.17
N SER A 433 -21.17 -4.06 -6.71
CA SER A 433 -19.95 -4.56 -6.08
C SER A 433 -20.25 -5.23 -4.72
N PRO A 434 -19.34 -6.08 -4.22
CA PRO A 434 -19.50 -6.71 -2.90
C PRO A 434 -19.77 -5.71 -1.77
N GLN A 435 -19.12 -4.54 -1.78
CA GLN A 435 -19.37 -3.48 -0.80
C GLN A 435 -20.83 -3.00 -0.83
N GLN A 436 -21.36 -2.73 -2.03
CA GLN A 436 -22.69 -2.15 -2.14
C GLN A 436 -23.79 -3.20 -1.96
N MET A 437 -23.55 -4.44 -2.39
CA MET A 437 -24.42 -5.56 -2.02
C MET A 437 -24.47 -5.74 -0.50
N PHE A 438 -23.31 -5.67 0.17
CA PHE A 438 -23.22 -5.77 1.63
C PHE A 438 -24.06 -4.70 2.33
N GLY A 439 -23.85 -3.42 1.99
CA GLY A 439 -24.61 -2.32 2.59
C GLY A 439 -26.12 -2.49 2.44
N ALA A 440 -26.57 -2.86 1.24
CA ALA A 440 -27.98 -3.10 0.95
C ALA A 440 -28.56 -4.24 1.79
N VAL A 441 -27.89 -5.40 1.89
CA VAL A 441 -28.40 -6.55 2.67
C VAL A 441 -28.23 -6.36 4.18
N ALA A 442 -27.21 -5.63 4.62
CA ALA A 442 -27.02 -5.30 6.03
C ALA A 442 -28.20 -4.45 6.55
N LYS A 443 -28.56 -3.40 5.80
CA LYS A 443 -29.64 -2.47 6.18
C LYS A 443 -31.04 -2.95 5.79
N THR A 444 -31.19 -4.12 5.17
CA THR A 444 -32.51 -4.72 4.88
C THR A 444 -32.66 -6.06 5.60
N TYR A 445 -32.13 -7.12 5.00
CA TYR A 445 -32.20 -8.48 5.52
C TYR A 445 -31.66 -8.62 6.94
N ALA A 446 -30.43 -8.15 7.19
CA ALA A 446 -29.85 -8.32 8.52
C ALA A 446 -30.54 -7.42 9.55
N ALA A 447 -30.78 -6.15 9.24
CA ALA A 447 -31.50 -5.20 10.09
C ALA A 447 -32.84 -5.78 10.58
N ASP A 448 -33.65 -6.39 9.70
CA ASP A 448 -34.88 -7.06 10.09
C ASP A 448 -34.64 -8.28 11.00
N LYS A 449 -33.68 -9.15 10.65
CA LYS A 449 -33.38 -10.36 11.41
C LYS A 449 -32.87 -10.07 12.82
N ILE A 450 -32.06 -9.02 13.00
CA ILE A 450 -31.51 -8.62 14.30
C ILE A 450 -32.31 -7.52 15.00
N LYS A 451 -33.42 -7.06 14.38
CA LYS A 451 -34.34 -6.05 14.91
C LYS A 451 -33.66 -4.73 15.27
N VAL A 452 -32.82 -4.25 14.35
CA VAL A 452 -32.16 -2.94 14.42
C VAL A 452 -32.80 -2.02 13.39
N ASP A 453 -33.10 -0.78 13.80
CA ASP A 453 -33.58 0.25 12.88
C ASP A 453 -32.51 0.53 11.79
N PRO A 454 -32.81 0.31 10.50
CA PRO A 454 -31.91 0.56 9.38
C PRO A 454 -31.31 1.98 9.35
N ALA A 455 -32.05 3.00 9.82
CA ALA A 455 -31.59 4.39 9.86
C ALA A 455 -30.54 4.63 10.98
N ASN A 456 -30.55 3.77 12.00
CA ASN A 456 -29.58 3.78 13.09
C ASN A 456 -28.41 2.82 12.86
N MET A 457 -28.52 1.91 11.90
CA MET A 457 -27.41 1.07 11.47
C MET A 457 -26.36 1.88 10.69
N TYR A 458 -25.14 1.92 11.19
CA TYR A 458 -24.01 2.60 10.57
C TYR A 458 -23.04 1.56 9.98
N VAL A 459 -23.04 1.41 8.66
CA VAL A 459 -22.23 0.43 7.92
C VAL A 459 -20.88 1.03 7.57
N VAL A 460 -19.81 0.42 8.11
CA VAL A 460 -18.42 0.77 7.81
C VAL A 460 -17.78 -0.31 6.97
N SER A 461 -17.18 0.07 5.85
CA SER A 461 -16.41 -0.87 5.03
C SER A 461 -14.92 -0.61 5.13
N VAL A 462 -14.12 -1.67 5.30
CA VAL A 462 -12.65 -1.60 5.28
C VAL A 462 -12.16 -2.09 3.92
N MET A 463 -11.58 -1.17 3.13
CA MET A 463 -11.32 -1.39 1.71
C MET A 463 -9.86 -1.09 1.33
N PRO A 464 -9.26 -1.83 0.39
CA PRO A 464 -7.91 -1.53 -0.10
C PRO A 464 -7.88 -0.38 -1.13
N CYS A 465 -8.96 0.40 -1.26
CA CYS A 465 -9.22 1.24 -2.42
C CYS A 465 -9.82 2.60 -2.03
N THR A 466 -9.30 3.68 -2.61
CA THR A 466 -9.88 5.03 -2.45
C THR A 466 -11.15 5.21 -3.28
N ALA A 467 -11.26 4.56 -4.44
CA ALA A 467 -12.44 4.67 -5.29
C ALA A 467 -13.71 4.07 -4.64
N LYS A 468 -13.57 3.23 -3.62
CA LYS A 468 -14.69 2.75 -2.79
C LYS A 468 -15.36 3.86 -1.97
N LYS A 469 -14.61 4.91 -1.58
CA LYS A 469 -15.17 6.14 -0.99
C LYS A 469 -16.02 6.91 -2.00
N TYR A 470 -15.63 6.91 -3.28
CA TYR A 470 -16.45 7.46 -4.36
C TYR A 470 -17.68 6.60 -4.65
N GLU A 471 -17.53 5.28 -4.66
CA GLU A 471 -18.66 4.39 -4.89
C GLU A 471 -19.75 4.61 -3.85
N LYS A 472 -19.46 4.62 -2.54
CA LYS A 472 -20.48 4.86 -1.51
C LYS A 472 -21.17 6.22 -1.58
N SER A 473 -20.60 7.20 -2.28
CA SER A 473 -21.17 8.54 -2.40
C SER A 473 -22.02 8.72 -3.65
N ARG A 474 -22.29 7.65 -4.42
CA ARG A 474 -23.13 7.71 -5.61
C ARG A 474 -24.61 7.64 -5.19
N ASP A 475 -25.45 8.46 -5.82
CA ASP A 475 -26.83 8.70 -5.39
C ASP A 475 -27.72 7.45 -5.51
N GLU A 476 -27.38 6.53 -6.41
CA GLU A 476 -28.10 5.27 -6.59
C GLU A 476 -27.93 4.27 -5.43
N PHE A 477 -26.93 4.41 -4.56
CA PHE A 477 -26.71 3.45 -3.46
C PHE A 477 -27.46 3.84 -2.18
N LYS A 478 -28.78 3.84 -2.31
CA LYS A 478 -29.77 4.07 -1.25
C LYS A 478 -30.88 3.02 -1.29
N ASP A 479 -30.58 1.83 -1.81
CA ASP A 479 -31.59 0.82 -2.10
C ASP A 479 -32.24 0.25 -0.83
N ALA A 480 -31.51 0.22 0.29
CA ALA A 480 -32.11 -0.11 1.57
C ALA A 480 -33.18 0.92 1.98
N ALA A 481 -32.89 2.21 1.89
CA ALA A 481 -33.86 3.27 2.21
C ALA A 481 -35.08 3.21 1.28
N HIS A 482 -34.87 2.95 -0.01
CA HIS A 482 -35.96 2.74 -0.97
C HIS A 482 -36.79 1.49 -0.68
N TYR A 483 -36.15 0.39 -0.27
CA TYR A 483 -36.83 -0.83 0.15
C TYR A 483 -37.80 -0.54 1.31
N TRP A 484 -37.32 0.09 2.38
CA TRP A 484 -38.14 0.40 3.55
C TRP A 484 -39.24 1.43 3.26
N SER A 485 -38.99 2.39 2.36
CA SER A 485 -40.02 3.33 1.87
C SER A 485 -41.21 2.62 1.23
N LYS A 486 -40.97 1.51 0.52
CA LYS A 486 -42.04 0.67 -0.05
C LYS A 486 -42.76 -0.19 1.00
N HIS A 487 -42.15 -0.38 2.17
CA HIS A 487 -42.68 -1.16 3.28
C HIS A 487 -43.25 -0.29 4.41
N GLY A 488 -43.46 1.01 4.17
CA GLY A 488 -44.15 1.92 5.09
C GLY A 488 -43.25 2.69 6.05
N GLU A 489 -41.93 2.61 5.89
CA GLU A 489 -40.94 3.31 6.71
C GLU A 489 -40.20 4.37 5.88
N SER A 490 -40.18 5.62 6.34
CA SER A 490 -39.50 6.71 5.63
C SER A 490 -38.09 6.94 6.20
N GLY A 491 -37.09 7.06 5.32
CA GLY A 491 -35.73 7.43 5.69
C GLY A 491 -34.90 7.84 4.47
N ASP A 492 -33.83 8.60 4.70
CA ASP A 492 -32.83 8.92 3.68
C ASP A 492 -31.43 8.64 4.25
N TYR A 493 -30.88 7.49 3.87
CA TYR A 493 -29.56 7.03 4.31
C TYR A 493 -28.91 6.20 3.20
N PRO A 494 -27.57 6.22 3.09
CA PRO A 494 -26.85 5.41 2.12
C PRO A 494 -26.83 3.93 2.54
N ASP A 495 -26.58 3.05 1.59
CA ASP A 495 -26.32 1.63 1.87
C ASP A 495 -25.02 1.45 2.69
N VAL A 496 -24.01 2.28 2.45
CA VAL A 496 -22.71 2.30 3.17
C VAL A 496 -22.37 3.70 3.66
N ASP A 497 -22.17 3.88 4.97
CA ASP A 497 -21.97 5.19 5.59
C ASP A 497 -20.51 5.66 5.56
N ALA A 498 -19.57 4.76 5.86
CA ALA A 498 -18.14 5.07 5.91
C ALA A 498 -17.29 4.03 5.19
N VAL A 499 -16.19 4.48 4.57
CA VAL A 499 -15.18 3.58 3.99
C VAL A 499 -13.84 3.95 4.59
N LEU A 500 -13.22 3.03 5.32
CA LEU A 500 -11.83 3.14 5.78
C LEU A 500 -10.92 2.42 4.79
N THR A 501 -9.83 3.05 4.36
CA THR A 501 -8.76 2.34 3.68
C THR A 501 -8.09 1.33 4.64
N THR A 502 -7.28 0.40 4.11
CA THR A 502 -6.40 -0.46 4.93
C THR A 502 -5.53 0.38 5.88
N ARG A 503 -5.01 1.52 5.40
CA ARG A 503 -4.20 2.44 6.21
C ARG A 503 -5.02 3.14 7.29
N GLU A 504 -6.23 3.56 6.98
CA GLU A 504 -7.15 4.18 7.94
C GLU A 504 -7.59 3.19 9.02
N CYS A 505 -7.88 1.94 8.68
CA CYS A 505 -8.19 0.90 9.67
C CYS A 505 -6.99 0.62 10.59
N ALA A 506 -5.78 0.53 10.03
CA ALA A 506 -4.57 0.45 10.85
C ALA A 506 -4.38 1.69 11.75
N LYS A 507 -4.81 2.89 11.29
CA LYS A 507 -4.83 4.11 12.12
C LYS A 507 -5.79 3.96 13.29
N LEU A 508 -6.99 3.47 13.03
CA LEU A 508 -8.04 3.28 14.03
C LEU A 508 -7.53 2.37 15.16
N PHE A 509 -6.99 1.20 14.84
CA PHE A 509 -6.43 0.29 15.84
C PHE A 509 -5.31 0.94 16.66
N LYS A 510 -4.38 1.65 16.01
CA LYS A 510 -3.30 2.35 16.70
C LYS A 510 -3.80 3.46 17.63
N LEU A 511 -4.87 4.19 17.24
CA LEU A 511 -5.51 5.19 18.09
C LEU A 511 -6.21 4.57 19.31
N LEU A 512 -6.73 3.34 19.16
CA LEU A 512 -7.40 2.58 20.22
C LEU A 512 -6.45 1.68 21.01
N ASN A 513 -5.13 1.79 20.78
CA ASN A 513 -4.11 0.96 21.41
C ASN A 513 -4.32 -0.56 21.21
N ILE A 514 -4.78 -0.95 20.02
CA ILE A 514 -4.98 -2.34 19.61
C ILE A 514 -3.78 -2.76 18.76
N ASN A 515 -3.03 -3.77 19.21
CA ASN A 515 -1.99 -4.40 18.41
C ASN A 515 -2.54 -5.66 17.73
N LEU A 516 -2.76 -5.59 16.41
CA LEU A 516 -3.34 -6.67 15.63
C LEU A 516 -2.59 -8.01 15.80
N MET A 517 -1.26 -7.99 15.90
CA MET A 517 -0.46 -9.22 15.99
C MET A 517 -0.53 -9.90 17.36
N GLU A 518 -0.98 -9.18 18.39
CA GLU A 518 -1.18 -9.70 19.75
C GLU A 518 -2.61 -10.17 19.99
N MET A 519 -3.52 -9.94 19.03
CA MET A 519 -4.91 -10.35 19.17
C MET A 519 -5.05 -11.88 19.15
N PRO A 520 -5.93 -12.43 19.99
CA PRO A 520 -6.33 -13.82 19.86
C PRO A 520 -7.08 -14.02 18.54
N ASP A 521 -7.02 -15.25 18.02
CA ASP A 521 -7.79 -15.63 16.85
C ASP A 521 -9.29 -15.63 17.21
N GLY A 522 -10.10 -14.96 16.38
CA GLY A 522 -11.54 -14.82 16.52
C GLY A 522 -12.28 -15.31 15.29
N LYS A 523 -13.60 -15.19 15.32
CA LYS A 523 -14.52 -15.55 14.23
C LYS A 523 -15.39 -14.35 13.87
N PRO A 524 -15.89 -14.26 12.63
CA PRO A 524 -16.89 -13.25 12.30
C PRO A 524 -18.20 -13.58 13.01
N ASP A 525 -19.07 -12.58 13.14
CA ASP A 525 -20.47 -12.80 13.46
C ASP A 525 -21.15 -13.54 12.28
N LEU A 526 -21.99 -14.52 12.58
CA LEU A 526 -22.82 -15.19 11.57
C LEU A 526 -23.87 -14.22 11.02
N LEU A 527 -24.59 -14.66 9.98
CA LEU A 527 -25.62 -13.97 9.18
C LEU A 527 -25.09 -13.35 7.88
N LEU A 528 -23.96 -12.65 7.93
CA LEU A 528 -23.29 -12.03 6.77
C LEU A 528 -21.76 -12.22 6.87
N GLY A 529 -21.32 -13.32 7.48
CA GLY A 529 -19.93 -13.51 7.90
C GLY A 529 -19.25 -14.74 7.29
N ASP A 530 -20.02 -15.76 6.91
CA ASP A 530 -19.46 -16.97 6.28
C ASP A 530 -19.10 -16.72 4.82
N TYR A 531 -18.02 -17.33 4.35
CA TYR A 531 -17.54 -17.12 2.98
C TYR A 531 -16.80 -18.34 2.42
N THR A 532 -16.73 -18.43 1.09
CA THR A 532 -15.98 -19.48 0.40
C THR A 532 -14.62 -19.00 -0.10
N GLY A 533 -13.75 -19.95 -0.47
CA GLY A 533 -12.49 -19.65 -1.15
C GLY A 533 -12.64 -18.90 -2.48
N ALA A 534 -13.81 -18.95 -3.13
CA ALA A 534 -14.07 -18.15 -4.32
C ALA A 534 -14.07 -16.64 -4.00
N ALA A 535 -14.60 -16.26 -2.84
CA ALA A 535 -14.62 -14.88 -2.40
C ALA A 535 -13.23 -14.33 -2.02
N THR A 536 -12.34 -15.16 -1.45
CA THR A 536 -11.02 -14.68 -0.99
C THR A 536 -10.15 -14.18 -2.16
N ILE A 537 -10.27 -14.81 -3.33
CA ILE A 537 -9.48 -14.47 -4.51
C ILE A 537 -9.96 -13.21 -5.23
N PHE A 538 -11.13 -12.64 -4.92
CA PHE A 538 -11.57 -11.33 -5.45
C PHE A 538 -10.52 -10.24 -5.25
N GLY A 539 -9.70 -10.37 -4.20
CA GLY A 539 -8.64 -9.40 -3.90
C GLY A 539 -7.51 -9.34 -4.93
N ARG A 540 -7.38 -10.33 -5.83
CA ARG A 540 -6.34 -10.38 -6.89
C ARG A 540 -6.94 -10.29 -8.29
N THR A 541 -6.13 -9.84 -9.24
CA THR A 541 -6.47 -9.91 -10.68
C THR A 541 -6.81 -11.35 -11.10
N GLY A 542 -7.91 -11.51 -11.84
CA GLY A 542 -8.46 -12.76 -12.34
C GLY A 542 -9.24 -13.55 -11.30
N GLY A 543 -9.38 -13.03 -10.08
CA GLY A 543 -10.09 -13.69 -8.99
C GLY A 543 -11.59 -13.74 -9.23
N VAL A 544 -12.17 -12.62 -9.65
CA VAL A 544 -13.61 -12.49 -9.95
C VAL A 544 -13.98 -13.41 -11.10
N MET A 545 -13.18 -13.39 -12.17
CA MET A 545 -13.29 -14.28 -13.32
C MET A 545 -13.27 -15.75 -12.88
N THR A 546 -12.29 -16.15 -12.06
CA THR A 546 -12.19 -17.54 -11.58
C THR A 546 -13.43 -17.93 -10.78
N ALA A 547 -13.88 -17.06 -9.88
CA ALA A 547 -15.03 -17.32 -9.01
C ALA A 547 -16.35 -17.40 -9.79
N ALA A 548 -16.58 -16.48 -10.73
CA ALA A 548 -17.74 -16.48 -11.61
C ALA A 548 -17.80 -17.73 -12.48
N LEU A 549 -16.67 -18.13 -13.06
CA LEU A 549 -16.59 -19.33 -13.89
C LEU A 549 -16.79 -20.62 -13.09
N ARG A 550 -16.28 -20.71 -11.85
CA ARG A 550 -16.54 -21.87 -10.97
C ARG A 550 -18.05 -22.10 -10.77
N THR A 551 -18.80 -21.03 -10.54
CA THR A 551 -20.26 -21.13 -10.37
C THR A 551 -20.99 -21.34 -11.69
N ALA A 552 -20.73 -20.51 -12.70
CA ALA A 552 -21.46 -20.58 -13.97
C ALA A 552 -21.25 -21.92 -14.68
N TYR A 553 -20.01 -22.44 -14.68
CA TYR A 553 -19.70 -23.74 -15.27
C TYR A 553 -20.46 -24.88 -14.58
N GLU A 554 -20.42 -24.94 -13.26
CA GLU A 554 -21.04 -26.05 -12.52
C GLU A 554 -22.57 -26.02 -12.58
N VAL A 555 -23.17 -24.83 -12.58
CA VAL A 555 -24.61 -24.65 -12.78
C VAL A 555 -25.06 -25.16 -14.16
N VAL A 556 -24.26 -24.92 -15.21
CA VAL A 556 -24.60 -25.32 -16.59
C VAL A 556 -24.25 -26.79 -16.87
N GLU A 557 -23.08 -27.26 -16.43
CA GLU A 557 -22.54 -28.58 -16.78
C GLU A 557 -22.87 -29.66 -15.74
N GLY A 558 -23.33 -29.29 -14.55
CA GLY A 558 -23.62 -30.22 -13.45
C GLY A 558 -22.38 -30.90 -12.86
N LYS A 559 -21.18 -30.40 -13.15
CA LYS A 559 -19.89 -30.93 -12.66
C LYS A 559 -18.92 -29.78 -12.35
N PRO A 560 -17.99 -29.97 -11.40
CA PRO A 560 -17.06 -28.91 -11.02
C PRO A 560 -16.10 -28.55 -12.13
N LEU A 561 -15.75 -27.26 -12.22
CA LEU A 561 -14.72 -26.76 -13.11
C LEU A 561 -13.31 -27.14 -12.59
N GLY A 562 -12.46 -27.65 -13.47
CA GLY A 562 -11.04 -27.89 -13.19
C GLY A 562 -10.24 -26.58 -13.05
N ASP A 563 -8.92 -26.69 -12.87
CA ASP A 563 -8.06 -25.51 -12.86
C ASP A 563 -8.08 -24.81 -14.23
N ILE A 564 -8.31 -23.49 -14.23
CA ILE A 564 -8.30 -22.66 -15.43
C ILE A 564 -6.89 -22.10 -15.62
N GLU A 565 -6.23 -22.50 -16.71
CA GLU A 565 -4.99 -21.87 -17.13
C GLU A 565 -5.31 -20.61 -17.96
N LEU A 566 -5.02 -19.43 -17.40
CA LEU A 566 -5.12 -18.16 -18.11
C LEU A 566 -3.80 -17.90 -18.86
N GLU A 567 -3.85 -17.93 -20.19
CA GLU A 567 -2.72 -17.66 -21.07
C GLU A 567 -2.46 -16.15 -21.18
N ALA A 568 -1.19 -15.72 -21.12
CA ALA A 568 -0.84 -14.32 -21.34
C ALA A 568 -0.77 -14.03 -22.86
N LEU A 569 -1.45 -12.96 -23.32
CA LEU A 569 -1.42 -12.56 -24.73
C LEU A 569 -0.37 -11.48 -25.00
N GLY A 570 0.69 -11.85 -25.74
CA GLY A 570 1.69 -10.94 -26.30
C GLY A 570 2.63 -10.31 -25.26
N GLU A 571 3.30 -9.22 -25.65
CA GLU A 571 4.22 -8.44 -24.79
C GLU A 571 3.49 -7.63 -23.69
N TYR A 572 2.16 -7.66 -23.67
CA TYR A 572 1.34 -6.91 -22.73
C TYR A 572 1.21 -7.67 -21.41
N ASN A 573 2.09 -7.37 -20.45
CA ASN A 573 2.09 -7.93 -19.08
C ASN A 573 0.76 -7.73 -18.29
N GLY A 574 -0.27 -7.09 -18.87
CA GLY A 574 -1.55 -6.69 -18.29
C GLY A 574 -2.78 -7.52 -18.67
N LEU A 575 -2.67 -8.45 -19.64
CA LEU A 575 -3.81 -9.16 -20.22
C LEU A 575 -3.60 -10.67 -20.16
N LYS A 576 -4.64 -11.40 -19.74
CA LYS A 576 -4.70 -12.86 -19.84
C LYS A 576 -6.03 -13.31 -20.42
N THR A 577 -6.04 -14.44 -21.11
CA THR A 577 -7.24 -14.98 -21.75
C THR A 577 -7.33 -16.48 -21.58
N ALA A 578 -8.54 -17.01 -21.68
CA ALA A 578 -8.79 -18.44 -21.77
C ALA A 578 -10.05 -18.69 -22.61
N ALA A 579 -10.19 -19.93 -23.07
CA ALA A 579 -11.42 -20.42 -23.67
C ALA A 579 -11.81 -21.71 -22.93
N LEU A 580 -13.09 -21.84 -22.60
CA LEU A 580 -13.60 -23.00 -21.88
C LEU A 580 -14.94 -23.46 -22.48
N PRO A 581 -15.17 -24.78 -22.59
CA PRO A 581 -16.44 -25.30 -23.09
C PRO A 581 -17.53 -25.17 -22.01
N VAL A 582 -18.60 -24.41 -22.26
CA VAL A 582 -19.75 -24.26 -21.35
C VAL A 582 -21.03 -24.42 -22.15
N GLY A 583 -21.91 -25.34 -21.74
CA GLY A 583 -23.18 -25.62 -22.41
C GLY A 583 -23.01 -26.07 -23.87
N GLY A 584 -21.90 -26.74 -24.18
CA GLY A 584 -21.54 -27.13 -25.56
C GLY A 584 -20.98 -26.01 -26.44
N ASN A 585 -20.85 -24.78 -25.93
CA ASN A 585 -20.28 -23.62 -26.64
C ASN A 585 -18.89 -23.25 -26.10
N GLU A 586 -18.04 -22.66 -26.94
CA GLU A 586 -16.75 -22.12 -26.51
C GLU A 586 -16.92 -20.73 -25.88
N VAL A 587 -16.77 -20.63 -24.56
CA VAL A 587 -16.82 -19.36 -23.82
C VAL A 587 -15.41 -18.78 -23.71
N LYS A 588 -15.13 -17.77 -24.53
CA LYS A 588 -13.92 -16.94 -24.48
C LYS A 588 -13.99 -15.90 -23.36
N VAL A 589 -12.94 -15.85 -22.54
CA VAL A 589 -12.82 -14.93 -21.40
C VAL A 589 -11.51 -14.17 -21.38
N ALA A 590 -11.52 -12.95 -20.86
CA ALA A 590 -10.33 -12.13 -20.68
C ALA A 590 -10.25 -11.52 -19.27
N VAL A 591 -9.02 -11.36 -18.78
CA VAL A 591 -8.71 -10.68 -17.53
C VAL A 591 -7.71 -9.59 -17.84
N ALA A 592 -8.10 -8.35 -17.61
CA ALA A 592 -7.27 -7.18 -17.81
C ALA A 592 -6.99 -6.48 -16.48
N PHE A 593 -5.74 -6.06 -16.29
CA PHE A 593 -5.41 -5.07 -15.28
C PHE A 593 -4.75 -3.83 -15.88
N GLY A 594 -5.00 -2.68 -15.24
CA GLY A 594 -4.56 -1.37 -15.71
C GLY A 594 -5.49 -0.78 -16.76
N LEU A 595 -5.82 0.51 -16.60
CA LEU A 595 -6.77 1.18 -17.48
C LEU A 595 -6.26 1.41 -18.91
N LYS A 596 -4.93 1.39 -19.13
CA LYS A 596 -4.36 1.39 -20.48
C LYS A 596 -4.70 0.11 -21.26
N THR A 597 -4.67 -1.03 -20.59
CA THR A 597 -5.10 -2.32 -21.17
C THR A 597 -6.61 -2.31 -21.39
N ALA A 598 -7.38 -1.78 -20.43
CA ALA A 598 -8.83 -1.64 -20.56
C ALA A 598 -9.22 -0.76 -21.76
N ARG A 599 -8.52 0.37 -21.96
CA ARG A 599 -8.66 1.26 -23.12
C ARG A 599 -8.49 0.51 -24.44
N MET A 600 -7.42 -0.27 -24.56
CA MET A 600 -7.15 -1.09 -25.75
C MET A 600 -8.31 -2.07 -26.03
N ILE A 601 -8.82 -2.76 -25.01
CA ILE A 601 -9.95 -3.70 -25.15
C ILE A 601 -11.22 -2.98 -25.60
N CYS A 602 -11.55 -1.84 -24.98
CA CYS A 602 -12.72 -1.05 -25.34
C CYS A 602 -12.66 -0.58 -26.79
N GLU A 603 -11.51 -0.05 -27.22
CA GLU A 603 -11.30 0.41 -28.59
C GLU A 603 -11.35 -0.73 -29.61
N ASP A 604 -10.84 -1.91 -29.28
CA ASP A 604 -10.93 -3.10 -30.13
C ASP A 604 -12.38 -3.56 -30.29
N ILE A 605 -13.15 -3.64 -29.19
CA ILE A 605 -14.58 -4.00 -29.22
C ILE A 605 -15.36 -3.03 -30.10
N LEU A 606 -15.18 -1.72 -29.93
CA LEU A 606 -15.88 -0.70 -30.72
C LEU A 606 -15.54 -0.74 -32.21
N LYS A 607 -14.38 -1.29 -32.58
CA LYS A 607 -13.97 -1.50 -33.98
C LYS A 607 -14.40 -2.87 -34.54
N GLY A 608 -15.10 -3.70 -33.75
CA GLY A 608 -15.46 -5.07 -34.12
C GLY A 608 -14.26 -6.01 -34.17
N GLY A 609 -13.23 -5.76 -33.35
CA GLY A 609 -12.01 -6.54 -33.27
C GLY A 609 -12.15 -7.89 -32.55
N GLU A 610 -11.05 -8.51 -32.15
CA GLU A 610 -11.05 -9.85 -31.55
C GLU A 610 -11.77 -9.90 -30.19
N PHE A 611 -11.64 -8.87 -29.35
CA PHE A 611 -12.31 -8.81 -28.05
C PHE A 611 -13.83 -8.66 -28.16
N SER A 612 -14.36 -8.26 -29.31
CA SER A 612 -15.82 -8.28 -29.56
C SER A 612 -16.41 -9.70 -29.58
N LYS A 613 -15.56 -10.72 -29.77
CA LYS A 613 -15.95 -12.15 -29.77
C LYS A 613 -15.83 -12.79 -28.39
N TYR A 614 -15.44 -12.02 -27.37
CA TYR A 614 -15.34 -12.51 -26.01
C TYR A 614 -16.71 -12.46 -25.35
N HIS A 615 -16.91 -13.29 -24.34
CA HIS A 615 -18.19 -13.41 -23.65
C HIS A 615 -18.13 -12.75 -22.28
N PHE A 616 -16.99 -12.86 -21.59
CA PHE A 616 -16.83 -12.31 -20.25
C PHE A 616 -15.44 -11.72 -20.05
N ILE A 617 -15.37 -10.48 -19.56
CA ILE A 617 -14.12 -9.73 -19.40
C ILE A 617 -14.05 -9.11 -18.01
N GLU A 618 -13.07 -9.55 -17.21
CA GLU A 618 -12.73 -8.92 -15.93
C GLU A 618 -11.79 -7.72 -16.16
N VAL A 619 -12.11 -6.58 -15.56
CA VAL A 619 -11.23 -5.39 -15.60
C VAL A 619 -10.95 -4.88 -14.19
N MET A 620 -9.67 -4.82 -13.84
CA MET A 620 -9.17 -4.24 -12.59
C MET A 620 -8.26 -3.05 -12.87
N THR A 621 -8.48 -1.90 -12.22
CA THR A 621 -7.64 -0.72 -12.46
C THR A 621 -6.21 -0.87 -11.91
N CYS A 622 -6.05 -1.49 -10.75
CA CYS A 622 -4.79 -1.47 -10.01
C CYS A 622 -3.90 -2.68 -10.37
N PRO A 623 -2.56 -2.52 -10.44
CA PRO A 623 -1.65 -3.63 -10.68
C PRO A 623 -1.81 -4.76 -9.65
N GLY A 624 -2.03 -5.99 -10.12
CA GLY A 624 -2.29 -7.15 -9.26
C GLY A 624 -3.71 -7.21 -8.67
N GLY A 625 -4.58 -6.23 -8.97
CA GLY A 625 -5.94 -6.15 -8.45
C GLY A 625 -6.02 -5.34 -7.16
N CYS A 626 -6.96 -5.67 -6.30
CA CYS A 626 -7.19 -4.93 -5.04
C CYS A 626 -6.01 -5.02 -4.06
N VAL A 627 -5.15 -6.05 -4.13
CA VAL A 627 -3.89 -6.13 -3.37
C VAL A 627 -2.90 -4.99 -3.70
N GLY A 628 -3.06 -4.33 -4.85
CA GLY A 628 -2.32 -3.16 -5.30
C GLY A 628 -3.13 -1.85 -5.26
N GLY A 629 -4.26 -1.84 -4.57
CA GLY A 629 -5.19 -0.72 -4.56
C GLY A 629 -4.66 0.56 -3.90
N GLY A 630 -5.25 1.70 -4.27
CA GLY A 630 -4.85 3.03 -3.80
C GLY A 630 -4.90 3.24 -2.27
N GLY A 631 -5.64 2.39 -1.55
CA GLY A 631 -5.80 2.42 -0.09
C GLY A 631 -4.88 1.45 0.67
N GLN A 632 -4.00 0.73 -0.01
CA GLN A 632 -3.13 -0.30 0.61
C GLN A 632 -1.90 0.28 1.33
N ILE A 633 -1.17 -0.54 2.07
CA ILE A 633 0.04 -0.09 2.78
C ILE A 633 1.10 0.41 1.79
N ILE A 634 1.64 1.60 2.05
CA ILE A 634 2.72 2.23 1.27
C ILE A 634 4.07 1.75 1.86
N THR A 635 5.06 1.33 1.07
CA THR A 635 5.06 1.21 -0.40
C THR A 635 4.41 -0.10 -0.84
N THR A 636 3.64 -0.08 -1.94
CA THR A 636 3.22 -1.30 -2.64
C THR A 636 4.00 -1.41 -3.94
N ASN A 637 4.68 -2.53 -4.14
CA ASN A 637 5.42 -2.85 -5.36
C ASN A 637 5.00 -4.23 -5.88
N VAL A 638 5.54 -4.63 -7.04
CA VAL A 638 5.24 -5.92 -7.66
C VAL A 638 5.51 -7.10 -6.72
N VAL A 639 6.61 -7.07 -5.95
CA VAL A 639 6.97 -8.14 -5.02
C VAL A 639 5.94 -8.27 -3.89
N LYS A 640 5.55 -7.16 -3.25
CA LYS A 640 4.52 -7.16 -2.21
C LYS A 640 3.16 -7.58 -2.79
N ALA A 641 2.78 -7.07 -3.97
CA ALA A 641 1.53 -7.46 -4.62
C ALA A 641 1.48 -8.97 -4.94
N MET A 642 2.60 -9.56 -5.38
CA MET A 642 2.72 -11.00 -5.60
C MET A 642 2.59 -11.80 -4.29
N ALA A 643 3.29 -11.38 -3.23
CA ALA A 643 3.21 -12.05 -1.93
C ALA A 643 1.77 -11.99 -1.36
N ARG A 644 1.11 -10.84 -1.46
CA ARG A 644 -0.30 -10.66 -1.06
C ARG A 644 -1.25 -11.54 -1.87
N THR A 645 -1.01 -11.64 -3.18
CA THR A 645 -1.75 -12.54 -4.08
C THR A 645 -1.60 -14.00 -3.66
N GLN A 646 -0.38 -14.43 -3.30
CA GLN A 646 -0.11 -15.78 -2.82
C GLN A 646 -0.81 -16.05 -1.49
N GLY A 647 -0.86 -15.07 -0.58
CA GLY A 647 -1.64 -15.14 0.65
C GLY A 647 -3.11 -15.45 0.38
N LEU A 648 -3.77 -14.68 -0.49
CA LEU A 648 -5.18 -14.91 -0.84
C LEU A 648 -5.42 -16.25 -1.55
N ASN A 649 -4.51 -16.67 -2.42
CA ASN A 649 -4.60 -17.98 -3.06
C ASN A 649 -4.42 -19.13 -2.06
N LYS A 650 -3.64 -18.92 -1.00
CA LYS A 650 -3.54 -19.88 0.11
C LYS A 650 -4.85 -19.91 0.90
N ASP A 651 -5.42 -18.74 1.22
CA ASP A 651 -6.73 -18.65 1.89
C ASP A 651 -7.80 -19.43 1.10
N ASP A 652 -7.94 -19.23 -0.23
CA ASP A 652 -8.84 -20.05 -1.08
C ASP A 652 -8.61 -21.56 -0.95
N LYS A 653 -7.35 -22.02 -0.90
CA LYS A 653 -7.03 -23.45 -0.81
C LYS A 653 -7.35 -24.04 0.56
N ASP A 654 -7.21 -23.23 1.61
CA ASP A 654 -7.41 -23.65 3.00
C ASP A 654 -8.91 -23.60 3.38
N GLN A 655 -9.76 -22.92 2.60
CA GLN A 655 -11.22 -22.90 2.82
C GLN A 655 -11.87 -24.27 2.55
N PRO A 656 -12.83 -24.71 3.39
CA PRO A 656 -13.54 -25.97 3.19
C PRO A 656 -14.47 -25.94 1.97
N LEU A 657 -15.08 -24.78 1.71
CA LEU A 657 -15.91 -24.52 0.54
C LEU A 657 -15.20 -23.52 -0.36
N ARG A 658 -15.15 -23.79 -1.67
CA ARG A 658 -14.37 -22.99 -2.65
C ARG A 658 -15.21 -22.42 -3.79
N LYS A 659 -16.53 -22.50 -3.66
CA LYS A 659 -17.50 -22.06 -4.68
C LYS A 659 -18.61 -21.28 -4.00
N SER A 660 -18.93 -20.11 -4.55
CA SER A 660 -19.88 -19.18 -3.93
C SER A 660 -21.28 -19.78 -3.74
N HIS A 661 -21.73 -20.60 -4.69
CA HIS A 661 -23.03 -21.29 -4.61
C HIS A 661 -23.08 -22.42 -3.56
N ASP A 662 -21.96 -22.78 -2.92
CA ASP A 662 -21.93 -23.75 -1.83
C ASP A 662 -22.05 -23.12 -0.43
N ASN A 663 -21.87 -21.79 -0.34
CA ASN A 663 -21.98 -21.03 0.91
C ASN A 663 -23.40 -21.17 1.50
N GLN A 664 -23.48 -21.58 2.78
CA GLN A 664 -24.75 -21.88 3.43
C GLN A 664 -25.52 -20.60 3.78
N GLU A 665 -24.84 -19.54 4.23
CA GLU A 665 -25.50 -18.25 4.50
C GLU A 665 -26.04 -17.62 3.21
N ILE A 666 -25.35 -17.83 2.08
CA ILE A 666 -25.83 -17.38 0.75
C ILE A 666 -27.08 -18.15 0.33
N LYS A 667 -27.10 -19.48 0.50
CA LYS A 667 -28.33 -20.27 0.26
C LYS A 667 -29.46 -19.79 1.15
N GLN A 668 -29.17 -19.46 2.40
CA GLN A 668 -30.15 -18.98 3.37
C GLN A 668 -30.78 -17.65 2.94
N ILE A 669 -29.99 -16.64 2.54
CA ILE A 669 -30.56 -15.34 2.13
C ILE A 669 -31.44 -15.44 0.88
N TYR A 670 -31.09 -16.29 -0.09
CA TYR A 670 -31.98 -16.56 -1.21
C TYR A 670 -33.26 -17.27 -0.77
N SER A 671 -33.16 -18.29 0.08
CA SER A 671 -34.35 -19.00 0.57
C SER A 671 -35.28 -18.10 1.41
N ASP A 672 -34.72 -17.24 2.26
CA ASP A 672 -35.48 -16.47 3.24
C ASP A 672 -35.98 -15.13 2.71
N PHE A 673 -35.29 -14.56 1.72
CA PHE A 673 -35.45 -13.16 1.38
C PHE A 673 -35.39 -12.90 -0.13
N LEU A 674 -34.29 -13.21 -0.80
CA LEU A 674 -34.05 -12.81 -2.20
C LEU A 674 -34.67 -13.75 -3.24
N GLU A 675 -35.26 -14.87 -2.81
CA GLU A 675 -35.81 -15.97 -3.61
C GLU A 675 -34.77 -16.72 -4.45
N LYS A 676 -34.26 -16.09 -5.51
CA LYS A 676 -33.29 -16.67 -6.45
C LYS A 676 -32.40 -15.57 -7.05
N PRO A 677 -31.23 -15.92 -7.60
CA PRO A 677 -30.42 -14.97 -8.36
C PRO A 677 -31.23 -14.35 -9.50
N CYS A 678 -31.04 -13.05 -9.71
CA CYS A 678 -31.76 -12.23 -10.69
C CYS A 678 -33.30 -12.24 -10.53
N SER A 679 -33.83 -12.49 -9.32
CA SER A 679 -35.25 -12.25 -8.99
C SER A 679 -35.58 -10.75 -9.01
N GLU A 680 -36.87 -10.39 -8.94
CA GLU A 680 -37.27 -8.97 -8.89
C GLU A 680 -36.68 -8.25 -7.67
N LEU A 681 -36.78 -8.87 -6.48
CA LEU A 681 -36.24 -8.28 -5.25
C LEU A 681 -34.71 -8.26 -5.26
N SER A 682 -34.06 -9.33 -5.73
CA SER A 682 -32.61 -9.35 -5.87
C SER A 682 -32.13 -8.27 -6.84
N HIS A 683 -32.79 -8.11 -7.98
CA HIS A 683 -32.45 -7.07 -8.95
C HIS A 683 -32.64 -5.66 -8.39
N HIS A 684 -33.64 -5.44 -7.52
CA HIS A 684 -33.81 -4.15 -6.85
C HIS A 684 -32.70 -3.86 -5.83
N LEU A 685 -32.28 -4.84 -5.03
CA LEU A 685 -31.33 -4.62 -3.93
C LEU A 685 -29.87 -4.78 -4.34
N LEU A 686 -29.59 -5.70 -5.26
CA LEU A 686 -28.26 -6.19 -5.58
C LEU A 686 -27.77 -5.80 -6.97
N HIS A 687 -28.61 -5.18 -7.79
CA HIS A 687 -28.19 -4.65 -9.10
C HIS A 687 -28.27 -3.13 -9.11
N THR A 688 -27.56 -2.52 -10.06
CA THR A 688 -27.49 -1.07 -10.26
C THR A 688 -27.58 -0.73 -11.74
N HIS A 689 -27.76 0.54 -12.00
CA HIS A 689 -27.59 1.15 -13.32
C HIS A 689 -26.37 2.07 -13.32
N TYR A 690 -25.92 2.44 -14.51
CA TYR A 690 -24.78 3.31 -14.73
C TYR A 690 -25.23 4.61 -15.37
N VAL A 691 -24.48 5.69 -15.13
CA VAL A 691 -24.81 7.02 -15.63
C VAL A 691 -23.71 7.54 -16.54
N GLU A 692 -24.08 8.12 -17.67
CA GLU A 692 -23.11 8.75 -18.57
C GLU A 692 -22.48 9.97 -17.90
N ARG A 693 -21.14 10.01 -17.87
CA ARG A 693 -20.32 11.09 -17.28
C ARG A 693 -19.31 11.61 -18.29
N SER A 694 -19.68 11.64 -19.57
CA SER A 694 -18.81 12.03 -20.67
C SER A 694 -18.19 13.40 -20.46
N ILE A 695 -16.91 13.52 -20.82
CA ILE A 695 -16.18 14.78 -20.79
C ILE A 695 -16.81 15.67 -21.87
N LYS A 696 -17.45 16.76 -21.45
CA LYS A 696 -18.04 17.75 -22.37
C LYS A 696 -16.98 18.57 -23.08
#